data_AF-I0XA40-F1
#
_entry.id   AF-I0XA40-F1
#
_cell.length_a   1.000
_cell.length_b   1.000
_cell.length_c   1.000
_cell.angle_alpha   90.00
_cell.angle_beta   90.00
_cell.angle_gamma   90.00
#
_symmetry.space_group_name_H-M   'P 1'
#
loop_
_entity.id
_entity.type
_entity.pdbx_description
1 polymer ?
#
loop_
_entity_poly.entity_id
_entity_poly.type
_entity_poly.pdbx_seq_one_letter_code
_entity_poly.pdbx_strand_id
1 'polypeptide(L)'
;MKKNYSLLMAAFFCLFVTACQQASDNITVISGGAKEETRDFVSQGIPLIEGTDDNVTDTIYARIYNNDKYLPYVGIRYWLEKCECKIRDISYSDGEYTIIAVVPELDNKTFPMVVNIKNSTIFCPSWIGFSDPEPSVTIDNAKMLSIKKVFTGQQPVTFDFAKYGFKIYGGSDDVYAPFCVLNQLFTCTIQHEQWLFNGESIYKYTGSENYSNFGYSDWYSNLKERPQKLIDYSYNLLCFTHDYLYGQPGYYGFADDPNNKGYANQDIVKKADLLSFDEMLTQYDPETKNLLKSKTYEDYIEGLVKLTLYTYGDQHAAPGSWPFDENSFLTFGDEDIVSAAQTVLLLGRSRKWIYDDKKSEERSSKRTGNFEKNLQLIDGGKTLIIRFDHFTMDVVKWTEWYKNRMAGLITATPPDPDDANYPVPKDVDLLNPDTIGLFYRAFYYIQRDKKDGSGDYKNVETILIDVSNNQGGLKCALQWLLAMITGNGDMYYYDAHSNTNYHEVTTADLNLDGKIDEKDKEYYQLFFDSNQFNIRVAMLCSFASFSCGNAFPYYAQECGIPILGERSGGGSCVVGSAVTADGFPFSFSCNMRLSDHNFWESVEFGARPDVEITNYADFYNEASLIKYLKEAFSESSN
;
A
#
# COMPACT_ATOMS: atom_id res chain seq x y z
N MET A 1 -17.30 -0.66 70.08
CA MET A 1 -16.52 -1.04 68.87
C MET A 1 -17.37 -1.87 67.90
N LYS A 2 -18.43 -1.31 67.28
CA LYS A 2 -19.26 -2.05 66.30
C LYS A 2 -20.11 -1.15 65.37
N LYS A 3 -19.61 0.01 64.93
CA LYS A 3 -20.40 0.93 64.09
C LYS A 3 -19.68 1.70 62.95
N ASN A 4 -18.45 1.36 62.57
CA ASN A 4 -17.70 2.13 61.54
C ASN A 4 -17.18 1.34 60.32
N TYR A 5 -17.66 0.13 60.04
CA TYR A 5 -17.18 -0.66 58.88
C TYR A 5 -18.10 -0.65 57.65
N SER A 6 -19.34 -0.17 57.75
CA SER A 6 -20.29 -0.17 56.62
C SER A 6 -20.23 1.09 55.74
N LEU A 7 -19.59 2.18 56.19
CA LEU A 7 -19.46 3.40 55.38
C LEU A 7 -18.21 3.42 54.49
N LEU A 8 -17.15 2.70 54.86
CA LEU A 8 -15.90 2.66 54.09
C LEU A 8 -15.96 1.69 52.88
N MET A 9 -16.78 0.63 52.94
CA MET A 9 -17.00 -0.26 51.78
C MET A 9 -17.92 0.35 50.72
N ALA A 10 -18.83 1.26 51.09
CA ALA A 10 -19.66 2.00 50.13
C ALA A 10 -18.85 3.09 49.40
N ALA A 11 -17.89 3.72 50.08
CA ALA A 11 -16.98 4.70 49.45
C ALA A 11 -15.96 4.05 48.50
N PHE A 12 -15.54 2.80 48.77
CA PHE A 12 -14.65 2.06 47.87
C PHE A 12 -15.35 1.52 46.61
N PHE A 13 -16.66 1.23 46.68
CA PHE A 13 -17.45 0.83 45.51
C PHE A 13 -17.88 2.03 44.64
N CYS A 14 -18.05 3.22 45.22
CA CYS A 14 -18.39 4.42 44.45
C CYS A 14 -17.18 5.03 43.70
N LEU A 15 -15.94 4.77 44.12
CA LEU A 15 -14.74 5.25 43.43
C LEU A 15 -14.38 4.46 42.16
N PHE A 16 -14.91 3.24 41.97
CA PHE A 16 -14.76 2.49 40.72
C PHE A 16 -15.88 2.73 39.70
N VAL A 17 -16.97 3.41 40.09
CA VAL A 17 -18.06 3.78 39.15
C VAL A 17 -17.84 5.17 38.54
N THR A 18 -16.96 6.00 39.12
CA THR A 18 -16.67 7.35 38.61
C THR A 18 -15.52 7.45 37.60
N ALA A 19 -14.91 6.33 37.18
CA ALA A 19 -14.00 6.30 36.03
C ALA A 19 -14.71 6.00 34.69
N CYS A 20 -16.02 5.73 34.70
CA CYS A 20 -16.85 5.62 33.50
C CYS A 20 -17.83 6.80 33.34
N GLN A 21 -17.43 8.00 33.75
CA GLN A 21 -18.02 9.22 33.18
C GLN A 21 -17.19 9.57 31.94
N GLN A 22 -17.41 8.77 30.91
CA GLN A 22 -17.18 9.18 29.53
C GLN A 22 -17.85 10.56 29.38
N ALA A 23 -17.15 11.50 28.73
CA ALA A 23 -17.81 12.68 28.19
C ALA A 23 -19.10 12.21 27.51
N SER A 24 -20.20 12.90 27.78
CA SER A 24 -21.53 12.52 27.30
C SER A 24 -21.60 12.62 25.77
N ASP A 25 -20.98 11.67 25.09
CA ASP A 25 -21.36 11.28 23.76
C ASP A 25 -22.77 10.74 23.93
N ASN A 26 -23.72 11.40 23.28
CA ASN A 26 -25.11 10.96 23.29
C ASN A 26 -25.12 9.49 22.90
N ILE A 27 -25.47 8.59 23.84
CA ILE A 27 -25.71 7.19 23.52
C ILE A 27 -26.87 7.21 22.54
N THR A 28 -26.56 7.06 21.25
CA THR A 28 -27.56 6.94 20.20
C THR A 28 -28.30 5.64 20.48
N VAL A 29 -29.50 5.76 21.04
CA VAL A 29 -30.36 4.61 21.30
C VAL A 29 -30.70 4.00 19.94
N ILE A 30 -30.20 2.79 19.66
CA ILE A 30 -30.53 2.07 18.43
C ILE A 30 -32.04 1.87 18.39
N SER A 31 -32.70 2.45 17.39
CA SER A 31 -34.14 2.31 17.25
C SER A 31 -34.47 0.84 16.98
N GLY A 32 -35.15 0.21 17.94
CA GLY A 32 -35.57 -1.19 17.84
C GLY A 32 -34.49 -2.23 18.08
N GLY A 33 -33.32 -1.87 18.65
CA GLY A 33 -32.14 -2.75 18.80
C GLY A 33 -32.44 -4.20 19.18
N ALA A 34 -31.61 -5.14 18.69
CA ALA A 34 -31.83 -6.56 18.91
C ALA A 34 -31.91 -6.86 20.40
N LYS A 35 -32.77 -7.83 20.75
CA LYS A 35 -32.63 -8.47 22.05
C LYS A 35 -31.27 -9.16 22.07
N GLU A 36 -30.53 -8.94 23.15
CA GLU A 36 -29.22 -9.53 23.37
C GLU A 36 -29.28 -11.05 23.17
N GLU A 37 -28.67 -11.55 22.09
CA GLU A 37 -28.87 -12.94 21.62
C GLU A 37 -28.26 -13.97 22.57
N THR A 38 -27.25 -13.59 23.34
CA THR A 38 -26.52 -14.47 24.26
C THR A 38 -26.16 -13.73 25.56
N ARG A 39 -26.36 -14.39 26.70
CA ARG A 39 -25.96 -13.87 28.03
C ARG A 39 -24.54 -14.29 28.44
N ASP A 40 -23.80 -14.97 27.58
CA ASP A 40 -22.51 -15.61 27.90
C ASP A 40 -21.34 -14.83 27.31
N PHE A 41 -21.28 -13.54 27.64
CA PHE A 41 -20.12 -12.70 27.34
C PHE A 41 -19.74 -11.86 28.56
N VAL A 42 -18.48 -11.42 28.58
CA VAL A 42 -18.00 -10.39 29.48
C VAL A 42 -17.54 -9.19 28.67
N SER A 43 -17.94 -7.99 29.10
CA SER A 43 -17.37 -6.75 28.57
C SER A 43 -16.00 -6.53 29.17
N GLN A 44 -15.02 -6.21 28.33
CA GLN A 44 -13.65 -5.99 28.71
C GLN A 44 -13.13 -4.71 28.03
N GLY A 45 -12.46 -3.85 28.81
CA GLY A 45 -11.63 -2.79 28.25
C GLY A 45 -10.26 -3.37 27.93
N ILE A 46 -9.84 -3.23 26.67
CA ILE A 46 -8.53 -3.65 26.18
C ILE A 46 -7.69 -2.38 25.99
N PRO A 47 -6.54 -2.24 26.67
CA PRO A 47 -5.68 -1.06 26.51
C PRO A 47 -5.27 -0.86 25.05
N LEU A 48 -5.36 0.37 24.55
CA LEU A 48 -4.75 0.78 23.28
C LEU A 48 -3.42 1.45 23.58
N ILE A 49 -2.36 0.93 22.98
CA ILE A 49 -0.99 1.43 23.11
C ILE A 49 -0.59 2.08 21.78
N GLU A 50 -0.05 3.29 21.85
CA GLU A 50 0.55 3.99 20.72
C GLU A 50 2.00 4.34 21.05
N GLY A 51 2.91 4.07 20.11
CA GLY A 51 4.34 4.36 20.23
C GLY A 51 5.15 3.31 21.00
N THR A 52 6.44 3.62 21.22
CA THR A 52 7.46 2.73 21.79
C THR A 52 7.49 2.68 23.32
N ASP A 53 6.65 3.45 24.00
CA ASP A 53 6.79 3.65 25.45
C ASP A 53 5.76 2.87 26.27
N ASP A 54 5.07 1.90 25.63
CA ASP A 54 3.94 1.14 26.20
C ASP A 54 2.86 2.05 26.84
N ASN A 55 2.76 3.29 26.35
CA ASN A 55 1.86 4.28 26.92
C ASN A 55 0.44 3.99 26.44
N VAL A 56 -0.45 3.73 27.40
CA VAL A 56 -1.87 3.52 27.11
C VAL A 56 -2.49 4.86 26.73
N THR A 57 -2.84 5.02 25.46
CA THR A 57 -3.45 6.26 24.94
C THR A 57 -4.97 6.21 24.94
N ASP A 58 -5.55 5.00 24.90
CA ASP A 58 -7.00 4.80 24.88
C ASP A 58 -7.39 3.41 25.42
N THR A 59 -8.69 3.09 25.40
CA THR A 59 -9.23 1.77 25.73
C THR A 59 -10.25 1.33 24.69
N ILE A 60 -10.05 0.15 24.12
CA ILE A 60 -11.00 -0.49 23.20
C ILE A 60 -11.94 -1.38 23.99
N TYR A 61 -13.23 -1.06 23.96
CA TYR A 61 -14.25 -1.87 24.62
C TYR A 61 -14.66 -3.03 23.71
N ALA A 62 -14.46 -4.24 24.19
CA ALA A 62 -14.80 -5.47 23.49
C ALA A 62 -15.67 -6.38 24.35
N ARG A 63 -16.34 -7.34 23.70
CA ARG A 63 -17.04 -8.45 24.34
C ARG A 63 -16.25 -9.74 24.11
N ILE A 64 -16.06 -10.50 25.17
CA ILE A 64 -15.46 -11.84 25.12
C ILE A 64 -16.57 -12.87 25.29
N TYR A 65 -16.93 -13.55 24.21
CA TYR A 65 -17.99 -14.56 24.21
C TYR A 65 -17.43 -15.93 24.59
N ASN A 66 -18.17 -16.69 25.40
CA ASN A 66 -17.82 -18.06 25.79
C ASN A 66 -16.40 -18.20 26.39
N ASN A 67 -15.92 -17.17 27.09
CA ASN A 67 -14.54 -17.07 27.61
C ASN A 67 -13.44 -17.23 26.55
N ASP A 68 -13.73 -16.89 25.29
CA ASP A 68 -12.76 -16.99 24.21
C ASP A 68 -11.86 -15.76 24.10
N LYS A 69 -10.82 -15.73 24.94
CA LYS A 69 -9.89 -14.59 25.00
C LYS A 69 -9.11 -14.32 23.70
N TYR A 70 -9.08 -15.27 22.76
CA TYR A 70 -8.36 -15.12 21.49
C TYR A 70 -9.15 -14.35 20.43
N LEU A 71 -10.45 -14.13 20.65
CA LEU A 71 -11.33 -13.52 19.66
C LEU A 71 -12.22 -12.46 20.31
N PRO A 72 -11.68 -11.28 20.63
CA PRO A 72 -12.49 -10.17 21.13
C PRO A 72 -13.44 -9.66 20.05
N TYR A 73 -14.65 -9.28 20.46
CA TYR A 73 -15.67 -8.73 19.56
C TYR A 73 -15.89 -7.25 19.84
N VAL A 74 -15.77 -6.42 18.81
CA VAL A 74 -15.91 -4.97 18.92
C VAL A 74 -17.20 -4.53 18.21
N GLY A 75 -17.85 -3.51 18.74
CA GLY A 75 -19.02 -2.91 18.09
C GLY A 75 -18.63 -2.32 16.74
N ILE A 76 -19.35 -2.68 15.68
CA ILE A 76 -19.01 -2.27 14.30
C ILE A 76 -19.14 -0.76 14.15
N ARG A 77 -20.20 -0.14 14.69
CA ARG A 77 -20.33 1.33 14.65
C ARG A 77 -19.17 1.99 15.41
N TYR A 78 -18.92 1.53 16.63
CA TYR A 78 -17.81 2.04 17.44
C TYR A 78 -16.46 1.95 16.71
N TRP A 79 -16.19 0.82 16.04
CA TRP A 79 -14.96 0.62 15.28
C TRP A 79 -14.86 1.55 14.06
N LEU A 80 -15.93 1.69 13.29
CA LEU A 80 -15.97 2.61 12.15
C LEU A 80 -15.71 4.06 12.57
N GLU A 81 -16.29 4.50 13.69
CA GLU A 81 -16.03 5.83 14.25
C GLU A 81 -14.57 6.01 14.67
N LYS A 82 -13.90 4.95 15.16
CA LYS A 82 -12.44 4.95 15.42
C LYS A 82 -11.62 5.01 14.15
N CYS A 83 -12.11 4.46 13.05
CA CYS A 83 -11.55 4.61 11.71
C CYS A 83 -12.02 5.90 11.01
N GLU A 84 -12.48 6.91 11.76
CA GLU A 84 -12.86 8.24 11.25
C GLU A 84 -14.06 8.25 10.29
N CYS A 85 -14.79 7.15 10.16
CA CYS A 85 -16.05 7.13 9.45
C CYS A 85 -17.12 7.91 10.22
N LYS A 86 -17.76 8.87 9.55
CA LYS A 86 -18.85 9.65 10.13
C LYS A 86 -20.14 8.85 10.03
N ILE A 87 -20.60 8.28 11.14
CA ILE A 87 -21.85 7.52 11.18
C ILE A 87 -23.03 8.44 11.49
N ARG A 88 -24.01 8.48 10.59
CA ARG A 88 -25.22 9.28 10.72
C ARG A 88 -26.29 8.59 11.53
N ASP A 89 -26.49 7.29 11.30
CA ASP A 89 -27.60 6.54 11.89
C ASP A 89 -27.30 5.05 11.99
N ILE A 90 -27.96 4.38 12.93
CA ILE A 90 -27.99 2.94 13.09
C ILE A 90 -29.40 2.49 13.49
N SER A 91 -29.95 1.55 12.74
CA SER A 91 -31.29 0.99 13.00
C SER A 91 -31.26 -0.53 12.95
N TYR A 92 -32.22 -1.17 13.62
CA TYR A 92 -32.38 -2.62 13.62
C TYR A 92 -33.79 -3.03 13.19
N SER A 93 -33.88 -4.05 12.34
CA SER A 93 -35.13 -4.73 12.00
C SER A 93 -34.87 -6.19 11.63
N ASP A 94 -35.60 -7.10 12.26
CA ASP A 94 -35.64 -8.54 11.91
C ASP A 94 -34.27 -9.25 11.73
N GLY A 95 -33.32 -9.00 12.64
CA GLY A 95 -32.00 -9.62 12.59
C GLY A 95 -31.01 -8.90 11.68
N GLU A 96 -31.35 -7.72 11.18
CA GLU A 96 -30.47 -6.88 10.37
C GLU A 96 -30.26 -5.52 11.03
N TYR A 97 -29.00 -5.11 11.12
CA TYR A 97 -28.63 -3.73 11.44
C TYR A 97 -28.37 -2.99 10.13
N THR A 98 -28.87 -1.76 10.02
CA THR A 98 -28.47 -0.84 8.95
C THR A 98 -27.67 0.30 9.56
N ILE A 99 -26.40 0.39 9.20
CA ILE A 99 -25.48 1.46 9.59
C ILE A 99 -25.35 2.40 8.40
N ILE A 100 -25.53 3.71 8.61
CA ILE A 100 -25.47 4.71 7.54
C ILE A 100 -24.28 5.64 7.77
N ALA A 101 -23.23 5.49 6.97
CA ALA A 101 -22.13 6.45 6.91
C ALA A 101 -22.51 7.69 6.07
N VAL A 102 -21.87 8.82 6.34
CA VAL A 102 -21.97 10.05 5.55
C VAL A 102 -20.55 10.51 5.17
N VAL A 103 -20.37 10.90 3.92
CA VAL A 103 -19.09 11.43 3.40
C VAL A 103 -19.29 12.90 3.03
N PRO A 104 -18.88 13.86 3.89
CA PRO A 104 -19.05 15.29 3.65
C PRO A 104 -18.46 15.78 2.32
N GLU A 105 -17.33 15.21 1.92
CA GLU A 105 -16.53 15.53 0.73
C GLU A 105 -17.27 15.17 -0.57
N LEU A 106 -18.29 14.30 -0.47
CA LEU A 106 -19.20 13.93 -1.55
C LEU A 106 -20.58 14.57 -1.35
N ASP A 107 -20.63 15.86 -1.02
CA ASP A 107 -21.87 16.62 -0.77
C ASP A 107 -22.76 15.97 0.31
N ASN A 108 -22.15 15.44 1.37
CA ASN A 108 -22.83 14.67 2.43
C ASN A 108 -23.61 13.45 1.89
N LYS A 109 -23.11 12.79 0.84
CA LYS A 109 -23.68 11.54 0.35
C LYS A 109 -23.63 10.45 1.42
N THR A 110 -24.68 9.64 1.47
CA THR A 110 -24.84 8.58 2.47
C THR A 110 -24.60 7.21 1.90
N PHE A 111 -23.99 6.34 2.68
CA PHE A 111 -23.64 4.98 2.30
C PHE A 111 -24.19 4.00 3.35
N PRO A 112 -25.20 3.19 3.01
CA PRO A 112 -25.73 2.19 3.93
C PRO A 112 -24.84 0.94 3.94
N MET A 113 -24.74 0.29 5.09
CA MET A 113 -24.19 -1.05 5.29
C MET A 113 -25.20 -1.86 6.08
N VAL A 114 -25.53 -3.06 5.58
CA VAL A 114 -26.48 -3.97 6.21
C VAL A 114 -25.73 -5.12 6.84
N VAL A 115 -25.85 -5.28 8.16
CA VAL A 115 -25.23 -6.36 8.93
C VAL A 115 -26.30 -7.36 9.34
N ASN A 116 -26.26 -8.55 8.75
CA ASN A 116 -27.20 -9.63 9.05
C ASN A 116 -26.61 -10.57 10.09
N ILE A 117 -27.16 -10.59 11.30
CA ILE A 117 -26.62 -11.39 12.41
C ILE A 117 -26.97 -12.88 12.28
N LYS A 118 -28.09 -13.21 11.62
CA LYS A 118 -28.54 -14.60 11.42
C LYS A 118 -27.59 -15.34 10.49
N ASN A 119 -27.14 -14.66 9.43
CA ASN A 119 -26.23 -15.22 8.43
C ASN A 119 -24.77 -14.84 8.70
N SER A 120 -24.50 -13.94 9.67
CA SER A 120 -23.19 -13.34 9.90
C SER A 120 -22.59 -12.79 8.60
N THR A 121 -23.30 -11.87 7.96
CA THR A 121 -22.84 -11.21 6.74
C THR A 121 -22.88 -9.70 6.87
N ILE A 122 -21.99 -9.03 6.14
CA ILE A 122 -22.01 -7.58 5.93
C ILE A 122 -22.24 -7.34 4.44
N PHE A 123 -23.30 -6.62 4.10
CA PHE A 123 -23.63 -6.22 2.74
C PHE A 123 -23.50 -4.71 2.59
N CYS A 124 -22.68 -4.28 1.64
CA CYS A 124 -22.50 -2.88 1.29
C CYS A 124 -22.95 -2.68 -0.17
N PRO A 125 -24.07 -1.98 -0.44
CA PRO A 125 -24.46 -1.60 -1.80
C PRO A 125 -23.38 -0.78 -2.53
N SER A 126 -22.55 -0.07 -1.76
CA SER A 126 -21.36 0.62 -2.20
C SER A 126 -20.32 0.56 -1.09
N TRP A 127 -19.14 0.03 -1.41
CA TRP A 127 -18.06 -0.16 -0.46
C TRP A 127 -17.35 1.15 -0.06
N ILE A 128 -17.34 2.12 -0.98
CA ILE A 128 -16.52 3.34 -0.89
C ILE A 128 -16.80 4.16 0.36
N GLY A 129 -18.06 4.30 0.78
CA GLY A 129 -18.38 5.09 1.97
C GLY A 129 -17.84 4.53 3.29
N PHE A 130 -17.30 3.31 3.26
CA PHE A 130 -16.68 2.65 4.40
C PHE A 130 -15.20 2.35 4.16
N SER A 131 -14.75 2.19 2.91
CA SER A 131 -13.34 1.92 2.60
C SER A 131 -12.51 3.18 2.36
N ASP A 132 -13.17 4.29 2.05
CA ASP A 132 -12.53 5.56 1.69
C ASP A 132 -13.44 6.73 2.14
N PRO A 133 -13.50 7.01 3.45
CA PRO A 133 -14.35 8.06 4.01
C PRO A 133 -13.91 9.46 3.58
N GLU A 134 -12.70 9.61 3.03
CA GLU A 134 -12.17 10.86 2.47
C GLU A 134 -11.70 10.67 1.01
N PRO A 135 -12.62 10.38 0.07
CA PRO A 135 -12.27 9.95 -1.30
C PRO A 135 -11.60 11.04 -2.14
N SER A 136 -11.61 12.28 -1.66
CA SER A 136 -10.77 13.35 -2.15
C SER A 136 -9.62 13.57 -1.17
N VAL A 137 -8.53 12.82 -1.37
CA VAL A 137 -7.27 13.16 -0.72
C VAL A 137 -6.60 14.24 -1.57
N THR A 138 -6.82 15.51 -1.22
CA THR A 138 -5.77 16.48 -1.55
C THR A 138 -4.60 16.07 -0.65
N ILE A 139 -3.54 15.52 -1.23
CA ILE A 139 -2.29 15.36 -0.48
C ILE A 139 -1.77 16.79 -0.27
N ASP A 140 -2.31 17.47 0.74
CA ASP A 140 -2.05 18.86 1.14
C ASP A 140 -0.64 19.03 1.73
N ASN A 141 0.23 18.01 1.53
CA ASN A 141 1.67 18.07 1.69
C ASN A 141 2.23 19.00 0.62
N ALA A 142 2.04 20.31 0.82
CA ALA A 142 2.69 21.39 0.10
C ALA A 142 1.92 21.97 -1.12
N LYS A 143 0.70 21.53 -1.50
CA LYS A 143 0.04 21.92 -2.79
C LYS A 143 0.82 21.54 -4.06
N MET A 144 1.81 20.66 -3.94
CA MET A 144 2.60 20.21 -5.08
C MET A 144 1.82 19.28 -6.01
N LEU A 145 0.85 18.54 -5.45
CA LEU A 145 0.04 17.57 -6.16
C LEU A 145 -1.38 17.59 -5.60
N SER A 146 -2.39 17.53 -6.47
CA SER A 146 -3.78 17.32 -6.10
C SER A 146 -4.29 16.09 -6.83
N ILE A 147 -4.73 15.09 -6.06
CA ILE A 147 -5.28 13.83 -6.57
C ILE A 147 -6.76 13.79 -6.21
N LYS A 148 -7.60 13.49 -7.19
CA LYS A 148 -9.04 13.31 -6.98
C LYS A 148 -9.46 11.95 -7.49
N LYS A 149 -10.02 11.10 -6.63
CA LYS A 149 -10.62 9.84 -7.08
C LYS A 149 -11.98 10.10 -7.74
N VAL A 150 -12.18 9.52 -8.92
CA VAL A 150 -13.43 9.56 -9.66
C VAL A 150 -13.89 8.13 -9.91
N PHE A 151 -14.95 7.75 -9.21
CA PHE A 151 -15.53 6.41 -9.29
C PHE A 151 -16.49 6.31 -10.50
N THR A 152 -16.30 5.29 -11.34
CA THR A 152 -17.04 5.13 -12.61
C THR A 152 -17.96 3.91 -12.64
N GLY A 153 -17.86 3.01 -11.66
CA GLY A 153 -18.78 1.89 -11.52
C GLY A 153 -18.65 1.25 -10.15
N GLN A 154 -19.60 1.51 -9.24
CA GLN A 154 -19.62 0.91 -7.90
C GLN A 154 -20.50 -0.33 -7.92
N GLN A 155 -20.06 -1.43 -7.33
CA GLN A 155 -20.89 -2.62 -7.19
C GLN A 155 -21.14 -2.94 -5.72
N PRO A 156 -22.24 -3.66 -5.43
CA PRO A 156 -22.45 -4.22 -4.13
C PRO A 156 -21.39 -5.27 -3.79
N VAL A 157 -21.02 -5.34 -2.51
CA VAL A 157 -20.15 -6.39 -1.95
C VAL A 157 -20.81 -7.03 -0.74
N THR A 158 -20.63 -8.35 -0.58
CA THR A 158 -21.04 -9.10 0.60
C THR A 158 -19.84 -9.81 1.20
N PHE A 159 -19.54 -9.49 2.46
CA PHE A 159 -18.57 -10.20 3.27
C PHE A 159 -19.30 -11.26 4.10
N ASP A 160 -19.03 -12.53 3.84
CA ASP A 160 -19.63 -13.67 4.53
C ASP A 160 -18.71 -14.18 5.63
N PHE A 161 -19.00 -13.79 6.87
CA PHE A 161 -18.17 -14.15 8.03
C PHE A 161 -18.40 -15.62 8.40
N ALA A 162 -19.64 -16.12 8.23
CA ALA A 162 -20.01 -17.50 8.55
C ALA A 162 -19.23 -18.51 7.70
N LYS A 163 -18.94 -18.20 6.43
CA LYS A 163 -18.09 -19.03 5.55
C LYS A 163 -16.73 -19.37 6.18
N TYR A 164 -16.18 -18.47 7.01
CA TYR A 164 -14.88 -18.63 7.68
C TYR A 164 -15.03 -18.95 9.17
N GLY A 165 -16.21 -19.36 9.62
CA GLY A 165 -16.47 -19.72 11.01
C GLY A 165 -16.50 -18.53 11.98
N PHE A 166 -16.55 -17.30 11.47
CA PHE A 166 -16.76 -16.11 12.28
C PHE A 166 -18.26 -15.84 12.45
N LYS A 167 -18.64 -15.36 13.63
CA LYS A 167 -20.02 -15.02 13.95
C LYS A 167 -20.16 -13.51 14.09
N ILE A 168 -21.35 -12.97 13.85
CA ILE A 168 -21.73 -11.61 14.23
C ILE A 168 -22.82 -11.71 15.30
N TYR A 169 -22.71 -10.91 16.37
CA TYR A 169 -23.66 -10.89 17.46
C TYR A 169 -24.44 -9.58 17.50
N GLY A 170 -25.76 -9.65 17.71
CA GLY A 170 -26.56 -8.46 17.99
C GLY A 170 -26.49 -8.06 19.47
N GLY A 171 -26.33 -6.77 19.74
CA GLY A 171 -26.46 -6.16 21.07
C GLY A 171 -27.49 -5.04 21.08
N SER A 172 -27.91 -4.61 22.26
CA SER A 172 -28.88 -3.51 22.38
C SER A 172 -28.28 -2.15 22.01
N ASP A 173 -26.95 -2.04 22.04
CA ASP A 173 -26.16 -0.82 21.91
C ASP A 173 -25.29 -0.77 20.64
N ASP A 174 -24.94 -1.93 20.08
CA ASP A 174 -24.23 -2.07 18.81
C ASP A 174 -24.43 -3.48 18.21
N VAL A 175 -23.89 -3.70 17.03
CA VAL A 175 -23.68 -5.02 16.44
C VAL A 175 -22.20 -5.37 16.51
N TYR A 176 -21.87 -6.60 16.91
CA TYR A 176 -20.52 -6.98 17.33
C TYR A 176 -19.93 -8.02 16.39
N ALA A 177 -18.71 -7.77 15.92
CA ALA A 177 -17.96 -8.69 15.07
C ALA A 177 -16.52 -8.85 15.59
N PRO A 178 -15.80 -9.93 15.19
CA PRO A 178 -14.44 -10.15 15.64
C PRO A 178 -13.52 -8.98 15.29
N PHE A 179 -12.78 -8.48 16.27
CA PHE A 179 -11.84 -7.38 16.13
C PHE A 179 -10.90 -7.58 14.94
N CYS A 180 -10.28 -8.76 14.83
CA CYS A 180 -9.30 -9.03 13.79
C CYS A 180 -9.90 -8.92 12.37
N VAL A 181 -11.15 -9.35 12.18
CA VAL A 181 -11.85 -9.22 10.89
C VAL A 181 -12.18 -7.75 10.60
N LEU A 182 -12.65 -7.00 11.61
CA LEU A 182 -12.94 -5.56 11.46
C LEU A 182 -11.67 -4.75 11.18
N ASN A 183 -10.58 -5.05 11.87
CA ASN A 183 -9.28 -4.40 11.68
C ASN A 183 -8.74 -4.64 10.27
N GLN A 184 -8.90 -5.86 9.77
CA GLN A 184 -8.51 -6.22 8.41
C GLN A 184 -9.38 -5.52 7.35
N LEU A 185 -10.69 -5.47 7.59
CA LEU A 185 -11.67 -4.98 6.63
C LEU A 185 -11.68 -3.44 6.53
N PHE A 186 -11.52 -2.74 7.66
CA PHE A 186 -11.68 -1.28 7.73
C PHE A 186 -10.36 -0.53 7.98
N THR A 187 -9.51 -0.96 8.91
CA THR A 187 -8.30 -0.20 9.23
C THR A 187 -7.27 -0.26 8.09
N CYS A 188 -7.09 -1.44 7.48
CA CYS A 188 -6.19 -1.60 6.32
C CYS A 188 -6.63 -0.72 5.14
N THR A 189 -7.94 -0.64 4.90
CA THR A 189 -8.50 0.00 3.72
C THR A 189 -8.60 1.53 3.90
N ILE A 190 -8.93 1.98 5.10
CA ILE A 190 -9.16 3.41 5.41
C ILE A 190 -7.87 4.12 5.83
N GLN A 191 -7.13 3.56 6.78
CA GLN A 191 -6.02 4.26 7.45
C GLN A 191 -4.65 3.81 6.95
N HIS A 192 -4.57 2.74 6.15
CA HIS A 192 -3.31 2.04 5.85
C HIS A 192 -2.54 1.62 7.13
N GLU A 193 -3.24 1.53 8.25
CA GLU A 193 -2.72 1.12 9.55
C GLU A 193 -3.26 -0.27 9.90
N GLN A 194 -2.57 -0.96 10.79
CA GLN A 194 -3.02 -2.23 11.34
C GLN A 194 -2.87 -2.22 12.85
N TRP A 195 -3.86 -2.75 13.57
CA TRP A 195 -3.79 -2.78 15.02
C TRP A 195 -3.53 -4.22 15.49
N LEU A 196 -2.46 -4.40 16.24
CA LEU A 196 -1.96 -5.71 16.66
C LEU A 196 -2.58 -6.09 18.00
N PHE A 197 -3.14 -7.29 18.13
CA PHE A 197 -3.67 -7.78 19.40
C PHE A 197 -2.84 -8.96 19.91
N ASN A 198 -2.31 -8.86 21.13
CA ASN A 198 -1.51 -9.91 21.76
C ASN A 198 -2.27 -10.64 22.89
N GLY A 199 -3.60 -10.68 22.85
CA GLY A 199 -4.40 -11.31 23.90
C GLY A 199 -4.70 -10.41 25.12
N GLU A 200 -3.93 -9.34 25.32
CA GLU A 200 -4.07 -8.45 26.48
C GLU A 200 -4.29 -6.99 26.10
N SER A 201 -3.54 -6.50 25.13
CA SER A 201 -3.57 -5.11 24.66
C SER A 201 -3.63 -5.05 23.14
N ILE A 202 -4.08 -3.90 22.63
CA ILE A 202 -4.04 -3.57 21.21
C ILE A 202 -2.95 -2.53 21.00
N TYR A 203 -2.09 -2.75 20.01
CA TYR A 203 -1.02 -1.84 19.63
C TYR A 203 -1.36 -1.23 18.29
N LYS A 204 -1.48 0.10 18.23
CA LYS A 204 -1.64 0.80 16.97
C LYS A 204 -0.31 0.80 16.23
N TYR A 205 -0.25 0.19 15.06
CA TYR A 205 0.94 0.20 14.23
C TYR A 205 0.90 1.39 13.27
N THR A 206 1.74 2.40 13.52
CA THR A 206 1.91 3.59 12.65
C THR A 206 3.26 3.58 11.90
N GLY A 207 4.06 2.52 12.03
CA GLY A 207 5.40 2.40 11.45
C GLY A 207 6.35 1.51 12.27
N SER A 208 7.63 1.45 11.86
CA SER A 208 8.66 0.55 12.39
C SER A 208 8.94 0.65 13.89
N GLU A 209 8.46 1.71 14.54
CA GLU A 209 8.78 2.04 15.94
C GLU A 209 8.18 1.02 16.93
N ASN A 210 7.03 0.41 16.65
CA ASN A 210 6.32 -0.41 17.65
C ASN A 210 6.65 -1.92 17.61
N TYR A 211 7.49 -2.35 16.66
CA TYR A 211 7.71 -3.78 16.42
C TYR A 211 8.55 -4.45 17.50
N SER A 212 9.58 -3.75 18.00
CA SER A 212 10.49 -4.29 19.01
C SER A 212 9.74 -4.68 20.28
N ASN A 213 8.97 -3.76 20.87
CA ASN A 213 8.21 -4.06 22.10
C ASN A 213 7.16 -5.14 21.92
N PHE A 214 6.49 -5.16 20.76
CA PHE A 214 5.48 -6.17 20.46
C PHE A 214 6.10 -7.58 20.36
N GLY A 215 7.23 -7.69 19.66
CA GLY A 215 7.99 -8.94 19.49
C GLY A 215 8.59 -9.48 20.78
N TYR A 216 8.82 -8.64 21.80
CA TYR A 216 9.30 -9.04 23.13
C TYR A 216 8.20 -9.33 24.15
N SER A 217 6.92 -9.26 23.77
CA SER A 217 5.84 -9.59 24.70
C SER A 217 5.85 -11.07 25.08
N ASP A 218 5.57 -11.37 26.34
CA ASP A 218 5.47 -12.75 26.85
C ASP A 218 4.44 -13.59 26.07
N TRP A 219 3.50 -12.94 25.38
CA TRP A 219 2.53 -13.57 24.49
C TRP A 219 3.18 -14.56 23.52
N TYR A 220 4.18 -14.14 22.75
CA TYR A 220 4.81 -14.99 21.74
C TYR A 220 5.63 -16.12 22.36
N SER A 221 6.33 -15.83 23.46
CA SER A 221 7.07 -16.87 24.21
C SER A 221 6.16 -18.00 24.72
N ASN A 222 4.88 -17.68 24.99
CA ASN A 222 3.87 -18.64 25.43
C ASN A 222 3.18 -19.38 24.28
N LEU A 223 3.43 -19.01 23.01
CA LEU A 223 2.77 -19.58 21.84
C LEU A 223 3.52 -20.76 21.20
N LYS A 224 4.63 -21.25 21.77
CA LYS A 224 5.37 -22.42 21.25
C LYS A 224 4.45 -23.59 20.87
N GLU A 225 3.44 -23.84 21.70
CA GLU A 225 2.28 -24.68 21.33
C GLU A 225 1.02 -23.82 21.17
N ARG A 226 0.56 -23.68 19.94
CA ARG A 226 -0.60 -22.87 19.58
C ARG A 226 -1.90 -23.57 19.99
N PRO A 227 -2.80 -22.89 20.73
CA PRO A 227 -4.13 -23.41 21.03
C PRO A 227 -4.94 -23.64 19.75
N GLN A 228 -5.71 -24.74 19.67
CA GLN A 228 -6.47 -25.09 18.46
C GLN A 228 -7.37 -23.95 17.95
N LYS A 229 -8.03 -23.22 18.86
CA LYS A 229 -8.87 -22.07 18.49
C LYS A 229 -8.09 -20.97 17.78
N LEU A 230 -6.87 -20.67 18.24
CA LEU A 230 -6.02 -19.65 17.64
C LEU A 230 -5.51 -20.06 16.26
N ILE A 231 -5.21 -21.35 16.08
CA ILE A 231 -4.88 -21.95 14.78
C ILE A 231 -6.05 -21.75 13.81
N ASP A 232 -7.26 -22.13 14.25
CA ASP A 232 -8.48 -22.03 13.43
C ASP A 232 -8.77 -20.57 13.06
N TYR A 233 -8.69 -19.63 14.02
CA TYR A 233 -8.92 -18.21 13.77
C TYR A 233 -7.88 -17.58 12.86
N SER A 234 -6.59 -17.89 13.06
CA SER A 234 -5.52 -17.32 12.23
C SER A 234 -5.62 -17.81 10.79
N TYR A 235 -5.85 -19.12 10.59
CA TYR A 235 -6.02 -19.69 9.26
C TYR A 235 -7.28 -19.18 8.56
N ASN A 236 -8.41 -19.14 9.26
CA ASN A 236 -9.66 -18.64 8.70
C ASN A 236 -9.61 -17.14 8.37
N LEU A 237 -8.87 -16.36 9.17
CA LEU A 237 -8.64 -14.95 8.86
C LEU A 237 -7.76 -14.79 7.62
N LEU A 238 -6.71 -15.61 7.43
CA LEU A 238 -5.93 -15.61 6.18
C LEU A 238 -6.81 -15.95 4.98
N CYS A 239 -7.68 -16.96 5.09
CA CYS A 239 -8.66 -17.27 4.05
C CYS A 239 -9.62 -16.10 3.76
N PHE A 240 -10.12 -15.43 4.80
CA PHE A 240 -10.98 -14.25 4.65
C PHE A 240 -10.24 -13.10 3.94
N THR A 241 -9.03 -12.76 4.42
CA THR A 241 -8.20 -11.70 3.86
C THR A 241 -7.89 -11.97 2.39
N HIS A 242 -7.53 -13.20 2.05
CA HIS A 242 -7.22 -13.53 0.67
C HIS A 242 -8.46 -13.50 -0.23
N ASP A 243 -9.57 -14.08 0.21
CA ASP A 243 -10.78 -14.18 -0.63
C ASP A 243 -11.45 -12.82 -0.87
N TYR A 244 -11.26 -11.84 0.02
CA TYR A 244 -11.94 -10.54 -0.06
C TYR A 244 -11.04 -9.33 -0.24
N LEU A 245 -9.75 -9.44 0.07
CA LEU A 245 -8.85 -8.28 0.08
C LEU A 245 -7.58 -8.53 -0.73
N TYR A 246 -7.24 -9.76 -1.13
CA TYR A 246 -6.03 -10.00 -1.91
C TYR A 246 -6.25 -9.70 -3.39
N GLY A 247 -5.44 -8.80 -3.92
CA GLY A 247 -5.48 -8.36 -5.29
C GLY A 247 -4.91 -9.34 -6.28
N GLN A 248 -4.84 -10.64 -6.02
CA GLN A 248 -4.43 -11.70 -6.95
C GLN A 248 -3.54 -11.19 -8.11
N PRO A 249 -2.31 -10.76 -7.79
CA PRO A 249 -1.40 -9.99 -8.64
C PRO A 249 -0.81 -10.87 -9.74
N GLY A 250 -1.52 -11.86 -10.26
CA GLY A 250 -1.10 -12.54 -11.49
C GLY A 250 0.19 -13.37 -11.39
N TYR A 251 0.84 -13.42 -10.22
CA TYR A 251 2.05 -14.18 -9.94
C TYR A 251 1.77 -15.02 -8.70
N TYR A 252 1.98 -16.32 -8.83
CA TYR A 252 2.06 -17.27 -7.73
C TYR A 252 3.33 -18.09 -7.96
N GLY A 253 4.14 -18.35 -6.94
CA GLY A 253 5.40 -19.09 -7.14
C GLY A 253 5.17 -20.54 -7.60
N PHE A 254 4.03 -21.16 -7.26
CA PHE A 254 3.68 -22.47 -7.83
C PHE A 254 3.36 -22.41 -9.34
N ALA A 255 3.07 -21.21 -9.88
CA ALA A 255 2.76 -21.00 -11.28
C ALA A 255 4.00 -20.64 -12.11
N ASP A 256 5.22 -20.74 -11.57
CA ASP A 256 6.46 -20.43 -12.27
C ASP A 256 6.58 -21.14 -13.64
N ASP A 257 6.73 -20.39 -14.73
CA ASP A 257 6.92 -20.95 -16.07
C ASP A 257 8.43 -21.22 -16.32
N PRO A 258 8.86 -22.50 -16.46
CA PRO A 258 10.26 -22.83 -16.70
C PRO A 258 10.83 -22.26 -18.00
N ASN A 259 9.97 -21.90 -18.95
CA ASN A 259 10.39 -21.39 -20.25
C ASN A 259 10.38 -19.86 -20.33
N ASN A 260 9.87 -19.18 -19.30
CA ASN A 260 9.55 -17.75 -19.38
C ASN A 260 10.27 -16.94 -18.29
N LYS A 261 11.60 -17.06 -18.19
CA LYS A 261 12.51 -16.09 -17.51
C LYS A 261 11.97 -15.45 -16.20
N GLY A 262 11.40 -16.22 -15.27
CA GLY A 262 10.90 -15.71 -13.98
C GLY A 262 9.47 -15.15 -13.99
N TYR A 263 8.77 -15.21 -15.12
CA TYR A 263 7.35 -14.89 -15.24
C TYR A 263 6.46 -16.11 -14.88
N ALA A 264 5.27 -15.83 -14.35
CA ALA A 264 4.28 -16.87 -14.07
C ALA A 264 3.57 -17.36 -15.34
N ASN A 265 3.16 -18.63 -15.32
CA ASN A 265 2.27 -19.23 -16.29
C ASN A 265 0.84 -18.70 -16.08
N GLN A 266 0.42 -17.82 -16.99
CA GLN A 266 -0.86 -17.11 -16.89
C GLN A 266 -2.09 -18.05 -16.85
N ASP A 267 -2.03 -19.22 -17.48
CA ASP A 267 -3.16 -20.16 -17.46
C ASP A 267 -3.32 -20.86 -16.12
N ILE A 268 -2.22 -21.08 -15.39
CA ILE A 268 -2.25 -21.62 -14.02
C ILE A 268 -2.78 -20.55 -13.08
N VAL A 269 -2.24 -19.34 -13.17
CA VAL A 269 -2.66 -18.17 -12.39
C VAL A 269 -4.17 -17.93 -12.53
N LYS A 270 -4.67 -17.82 -13.78
CA LYS A 270 -6.10 -17.62 -14.06
C LYS A 270 -7.00 -18.72 -13.48
N LYS A 271 -6.50 -19.95 -13.36
CA LYS A 271 -7.26 -21.05 -12.73
C LYS A 271 -7.23 -20.95 -11.21
N ALA A 272 -6.09 -20.58 -10.63
CA ALA A 272 -5.96 -20.35 -9.20
C ALA A 272 -6.81 -19.17 -8.72
N ASP A 273 -6.90 -18.10 -9.50
CA ASP A 273 -7.70 -16.90 -9.19
C ASP A 273 -9.22 -17.16 -9.07
N LEU A 274 -9.69 -18.30 -9.60
CA LEU A 274 -11.10 -18.74 -9.51
C LEU A 274 -11.40 -19.57 -8.26
N LEU A 275 -10.38 -19.93 -7.48
CA LEU A 275 -10.51 -20.74 -6.28
C LEU A 275 -10.58 -19.84 -5.04
N SER A 276 -11.25 -20.30 -3.99
CA SER A 276 -10.99 -19.75 -2.65
C SER A 276 -9.55 -20.05 -2.23
N PHE A 277 -9.00 -19.27 -1.31
CA PHE A 277 -7.65 -19.46 -0.81
C PHE A 277 -7.42 -20.87 -0.25
N ASP A 278 -8.40 -21.41 0.47
CA ASP A 278 -8.32 -22.77 1.04
C ASP A 278 -8.22 -23.85 -0.05
N GLU A 279 -8.99 -23.70 -1.13
CA GLU A 279 -8.99 -24.58 -2.30
C GLU A 279 -7.70 -24.42 -3.10
N MET A 280 -7.24 -23.18 -3.30
CA MET A 280 -6.00 -22.84 -3.99
C MET A 280 -4.82 -23.52 -3.30
N LEU A 281 -4.67 -23.34 -1.99
CA LEU A 281 -3.60 -24.01 -1.24
C LEU A 281 -3.75 -25.53 -1.29
N THR A 282 -4.96 -26.08 -1.13
CA THR A 282 -5.13 -27.54 -1.23
C THR A 282 -4.69 -28.09 -2.59
N GLN A 283 -4.97 -27.37 -3.67
CA GLN A 283 -4.68 -27.83 -5.02
C GLN A 283 -3.22 -27.60 -5.43
N TYR A 284 -2.64 -26.46 -5.05
CA TYR A 284 -1.36 -26.00 -5.58
C TYR A 284 -0.24 -25.92 -4.55
N ASP A 285 -0.55 -25.73 -3.26
CA ASP A 285 0.45 -25.63 -2.20
C ASP A 285 -0.02 -26.22 -0.85
N PRO A 286 -0.28 -27.55 -0.80
CA PRO A 286 -0.84 -28.20 0.37
C PRO A 286 0.13 -28.22 1.55
N GLU A 287 1.43 -28.05 1.29
CA GLU A 287 2.46 -27.99 2.32
C GLU A 287 2.35 -26.68 3.11
N THR A 288 2.25 -25.53 2.43
CA THR A 288 2.00 -24.23 3.09
C THR A 288 0.73 -24.27 3.91
N LYS A 289 -0.35 -24.88 3.39
CA LYS A 289 -1.59 -25.10 4.17
C LYS A 289 -1.36 -25.87 5.47
N ASN A 290 -0.59 -26.95 5.41
CA ASN A 290 -0.31 -27.77 6.59
C ASN A 290 0.52 -27.00 7.62
N LEU A 291 1.53 -26.24 7.17
CA LEU A 291 2.35 -25.39 8.01
C LEU A 291 1.52 -24.29 8.69
N LEU A 292 0.68 -23.58 7.94
CA LEU A 292 -0.20 -22.53 8.49
C LEU A 292 -1.18 -23.04 9.57
N LYS A 293 -1.53 -24.34 9.50
CA LYS A 293 -2.39 -25.02 10.45
C LYS A 293 -1.63 -25.80 11.53
N SER A 294 -0.31 -25.63 11.61
CA SER A 294 0.51 -26.33 12.60
C SER A 294 0.24 -25.85 14.01
N LYS A 295 0.44 -26.78 14.95
CA LYS A 295 0.38 -26.53 16.40
C LYS A 295 1.68 -25.97 16.93
N THR A 296 2.80 -26.25 16.28
CA THR A 296 4.08 -25.65 16.62
C THR A 296 4.13 -24.26 16.00
N TYR A 297 4.62 -23.30 16.78
CA TYR A 297 4.74 -21.92 16.29
C TYR A 297 5.80 -21.81 15.19
N GLU A 298 6.86 -22.61 15.28
CA GLU A 298 7.95 -22.63 14.29
C GLU A 298 7.44 -23.01 12.90
N ASP A 299 6.71 -24.12 12.77
CA ASP A 299 6.11 -24.55 11.50
C ASP A 299 5.09 -23.52 10.98
N TYR A 300 4.35 -22.86 11.87
CA TYR A 300 3.40 -21.82 11.49
C TYR A 300 4.10 -20.61 10.87
N ILE A 301 5.18 -20.14 11.48
CA ILE A 301 6.00 -19.06 10.90
C ILE A 301 6.64 -19.50 9.60
N GLU A 302 7.14 -20.74 9.51
CA GLU A 302 7.62 -21.32 8.25
C GLU A 302 6.54 -21.22 7.16
N GLY A 303 5.29 -21.55 7.51
CA GLY A 303 4.13 -21.43 6.64
C GLY A 303 3.84 -19.99 6.19
N LEU A 304 3.97 -18.99 7.07
CA LEU A 304 3.78 -17.57 6.71
C LEU A 304 4.90 -17.05 5.79
N VAL A 305 6.15 -17.44 6.05
CA VAL A 305 7.30 -17.10 5.20
C VAL A 305 7.15 -17.76 3.83
N LYS A 306 6.71 -19.02 3.79
CA LYS A 306 6.46 -19.71 2.52
C LYS A 306 5.28 -19.11 1.77
N LEU A 307 4.18 -18.77 2.46
CA LEU A 307 3.03 -18.11 1.87
C LEU A 307 3.44 -16.85 1.09
N THR A 308 4.33 -16.06 1.63
CA THR A 308 4.76 -14.78 1.05
C THR A 308 5.80 -14.95 -0.05
N LEU A 309 6.92 -15.62 0.26
CA LEU A 309 8.06 -15.72 -0.66
C LEU A 309 7.86 -16.76 -1.78
N TYR A 310 7.02 -17.76 -1.53
CA TYR A 310 6.72 -18.81 -2.48
C TYR A 310 5.31 -18.67 -3.03
N THR A 311 4.27 -18.82 -2.20
CA THR A 311 2.91 -19.01 -2.68
C THR A 311 2.41 -17.77 -3.42
N TYR A 312 2.46 -16.59 -2.78
CA TYR A 312 2.23 -15.32 -3.44
C TYR A 312 3.35 -15.06 -4.44
N GLY A 313 4.62 -15.09 -4.00
CA GLY A 313 5.74 -14.96 -4.92
C GLY A 313 5.75 -13.64 -5.70
N ASP A 314 4.96 -12.66 -5.26
CA ASP A 314 5.04 -11.26 -5.67
C ASP A 314 6.05 -10.53 -4.76
N GLN A 315 6.39 -9.28 -5.10
CA GLN A 315 7.30 -8.47 -4.27
C GLN A 315 6.53 -7.52 -3.32
N HIS A 316 5.21 -7.67 -3.22
CA HIS A 316 4.36 -6.90 -2.30
C HIS A 316 4.01 -7.69 -1.06
N ALA A 317 4.00 -9.02 -1.13
CA ALA A 317 3.75 -9.85 0.03
C ALA A 317 5.03 -10.23 0.75
N ALA A 318 5.08 -9.81 2.00
CA ALA A 318 6.17 -10.12 2.91
C ALA A 318 5.61 -10.31 4.30
N PRO A 319 6.16 -11.23 5.09
CA PRO A 319 5.79 -11.30 6.49
C PRO A 319 6.52 -10.19 7.25
N GLY A 320 5.91 -9.70 8.33
CA GLY A 320 6.36 -8.47 8.98
C GLY A 320 5.80 -7.21 8.29
N SER A 321 6.25 -6.06 8.75
CA SER A 321 5.74 -4.77 8.31
C SER A 321 6.60 -4.13 7.22
N TRP A 322 5.95 -3.41 6.30
CA TRP A 322 6.60 -2.56 5.32
C TRP A 322 7.07 -1.23 5.96
N PRO A 323 8.21 -0.63 5.54
CA PRO A 323 9.11 -1.05 4.46
C PRO A 323 10.05 -2.22 4.81
N PHE A 324 10.37 -3.01 3.79
CA PHE A 324 11.27 -4.16 3.83
C PHE A 324 12.59 -3.86 4.55
N ASP A 325 12.71 -4.40 5.74
CA ASP A 325 13.96 -4.62 6.42
C ASP A 325 14.07 -6.13 6.57
N GLU A 326 15.03 -6.81 5.94
CA GLU A 326 15.26 -8.26 6.18
C GLU A 326 15.48 -8.56 7.69
N ASN A 327 15.87 -7.55 8.46
CA ASN A 327 15.96 -7.61 9.92
C ASN A 327 14.60 -7.41 10.63
N SER A 328 13.53 -6.99 9.96
CA SER A 328 12.20 -6.92 10.58
C SER A 328 11.71 -8.30 11.03
N PHE A 329 12.06 -9.35 10.30
CA PHE A 329 11.93 -10.74 10.77
C PHE A 329 12.81 -11.06 11.97
N LEU A 330 14.04 -10.55 11.95
CA LEU A 330 15.07 -10.78 12.97
C LEU A 330 14.84 -9.97 14.25
N THR A 331 13.82 -9.12 14.29
CA THR A 331 13.41 -8.42 15.53
C THR A 331 12.68 -9.32 16.50
N PHE A 332 12.12 -10.45 16.06
CA PHE A 332 11.72 -11.51 16.98
C PHE A 332 13.01 -12.12 17.52
N GLY A 333 13.35 -11.80 18.77
CA GLY A 333 14.58 -12.28 19.42
C GLY A 333 14.62 -13.80 19.71
N ASP A 334 13.79 -14.58 19.03
CA ASP A 334 13.72 -16.04 19.16
C ASP A 334 14.53 -16.70 18.02
N GLU A 335 15.61 -17.38 18.40
CA GLU A 335 16.53 -18.05 17.47
C GLU A 335 15.84 -19.12 16.61
N ASP A 336 14.79 -19.77 17.14
CA ASP A 336 14.07 -20.83 16.44
C ASP A 336 13.23 -20.23 15.28
N ILE A 337 12.60 -19.07 15.51
CA ILE A 337 11.87 -18.31 14.49
C ILE A 337 12.80 -17.83 13.37
N VAL A 338 13.95 -17.28 13.75
CA VAL A 338 14.97 -16.82 12.80
C VAL A 338 15.48 -17.99 11.94
N SER A 339 15.75 -19.13 12.57
CA SER A 339 16.22 -20.34 11.88
C SER A 339 15.18 -20.89 10.89
N ALA A 340 13.90 -20.92 11.27
CA ALA A 340 12.81 -21.34 10.39
C ALA A 340 12.67 -20.41 9.18
N ALA A 341 12.68 -19.09 9.40
CA ALA A 341 12.63 -18.10 8.32
C ALA A 341 13.83 -18.21 7.36
N GLN A 342 15.04 -18.39 7.91
CA GLN A 342 16.26 -18.58 7.12
C GLN A 342 16.20 -19.85 6.25
N THR A 343 15.62 -20.93 6.77
CA THR A 343 15.47 -22.19 6.01
C THR A 343 14.61 -21.98 4.77
N VAL A 344 13.48 -21.28 4.89
CA VAL A 344 12.60 -20.95 3.74
C VAL A 344 13.25 -19.93 2.81
N LEU A 345 13.93 -18.91 3.34
CA LEU A 345 14.67 -17.94 2.54
C LEU A 345 15.73 -18.59 1.64
N LEU A 346 16.35 -19.68 2.10
CA LEU A 346 17.36 -20.43 1.37
C LEU A 346 16.79 -21.44 0.37
N LEU A 347 15.61 -22.01 0.64
CA LEU A 347 15.09 -23.18 -0.10
C LEU A 347 13.77 -22.94 -0.83
N GLY A 348 13.04 -21.88 -0.52
CA GLY A 348 11.64 -21.69 -0.87
C GLY A 348 11.31 -20.44 -1.69
N ARG A 349 12.29 -19.69 -2.23
CA ARG A 349 11.99 -18.53 -3.08
C ARG A 349 11.34 -18.96 -4.40
N SER A 350 10.33 -18.23 -4.86
CA SER A 350 9.82 -18.38 -6.23
C SER A 350 10.92 -18.10 -7.26
N ARG A 351 10.79 -18.64 -8.49
CA ARG A 351 11.75 -18.36 -9.56
C ARG A 351 11.75 -16.88 -9.96
N LYS A 352 10.66 -16.15 -9.73
CA LYS A 352 10.61 -14.70 -9.91
C LYS A 352 11.65 -14.00 -9.03
N TRP A 353 11.68 -14.31 -7.73
CA TRP A 353 12.68 -13.76 -6.80
C TRP A 353 14.10 -14.13 -7.21
N ILE A 354 14.36 -15.41 -7.48
CA ILE A 354 15.70 -15.88 -7.91
C ILE A 354 16.14 -15.20 -9.21
N TYR A 355 15.22 -15.01 -10.15
CA TYR A 355 15.50 -14.33 -11.40
C TYR A 355 15.78 -12.85 -11.17
N ASP A 356 14.96 -12.14 -10.39
CA ASP A 356 15.19 -10.72 -10.10
C ASP A 356 16.51 -10.48 -9.39
N ASP A 357 16.83 -11.26 -8.33
CA ASP A 357 18.10 -11.16 -7.60
C ASP A 357 19.29 -11.30 -8.55
N LYS A 358 19.31 -12.37 -9.34
CA LYS A 358 20.37 -12.62 -10.33
C LYS A 358 20.48 -11.49 -11.34
N LYS A 359 19.35 -10.99 -11.85
CA LYS A 359 19.35 -9.93 -12.85
C LYS A 359 19.75 -8.59 -12.25
N SER A 360 19.39 -8.33 -11.00
CA SER A 360 19.76 -7.12 -10.27
C SER A 360 21.25 -7.07 -10.02
N GLU A 361 21.86 -8.19 -9.63
CA GLU A 361 23.31 -8.34 -9.53
C GLU A 361 24.01 -8.15 -10.90
N GLU A 362 23.50 -8.80 -11.95
CA GLU A 362 24.02 -8.65 -13.32
C GLU A 362 24.00 -7.18 -13.74
N ARG A 363 22.90 -6.44 -13.53
CA ARG A 363 22.76 -5.02 -13.89
C ARG A 363 23.65 -4.12 -13.04
N SER A 364 23.60 -4.28 -11.72
CA SER A 364 24.36 -3.46 -10.76
C SER A 364 25.86 -3.59 -11.00
N SER A 365 26.35 -4.79 -11.31
CA SER A 365 27.77 -5.01 -11.62
C SER A 365 28.26 -4.35 -12.92
N LYS A 366 27.35 -3.96 -13.83
CA LYS A 366 27.68 -3.28 -15.10
C LYS A 366 27.58 -1.77 -14.99
N ARG A 367 26.85 -1.26 -14.02
CA ARG A 367 26.75 0.17 -13.72
C ARG A 367 28.05 0.64 -13.06
N THR A 368 28.96 1.16 -13.88
CA THR A 368 30.26 1.66 -13.40
C THR A 368 30.58 3.04 -13.99
N GLY A 369 31.36 3.84 -13.26
CA GLY A 369 31.93 5.09 -13.76
C GLY A 369 30.86 6.15 -14.05
N ASN A 370 30.82 6.67 -15.28
CA ASN A 370 29.90 7.77 -15.64
C ASN A 370 28.41 7.40 -15.57
N PHE A 371 28.07 6.10 -15.57
CA PHE A 371 26.69 5.61 -15.41
C PHE A 371 26.23 5.59 -13.94
N GLU A 372 27.09 6.00 -13.01
CA GLU A 372 26.75 6.21 -11.59
C GLU A 372 26.16 7.61 -11.32
N LYS A 373 25.89 8.43 -12.34
CA LYS A 373 25.27 9.74 -12.15
C LYS A 373 23.76 9.67 -12.38
N ASN A 374 22.98 10.42 -11.59
CA ASN A 374 21.54 10.57 -11.82
C ASN A 374 21.26 11.35 -13.11
N LEU A 375 22.10 12.35 -13.43
CA LEU A 375 22.01 13.14 -14.66
C LEU A 375 23.29 12.93 -15.48
N GLN A 376 23.13 12.44 -16.71
CA GLN A 376 24.25 12.14 -17.59
C GLN A 376 23.95 12.60 -19.03
N LEU A 377 24.84 13.44 -19.57
CA LEU A 377 24.79 13.84 -20.97
C LEU A 377 25.57 12.85 -21.83
N ILE A 378 24.97 12.40 -22.93
CA ILE A 378 25.57 11.55 -23.96
C ILE A 378 25.30 12.14 -25.35
N ASP A 379 25.82 11.52 -26.41
CA ASP A 379 25.59 11.94 -27.81
C ASP A 379 26.03 13.40 -28.05
N GLY A 380 27.18 13.76 -27.49
CA GLY A 380 27.68 15.14 -27.55
C GLY A 380 26.79 16.17 -26.86
N GLY A 381 26.01 15.75 -25.86
CA GLY A 381 25.09 16.61 -25.10
C GLY A 381 23.67 16.68 -25.65
N LYS A 382 23.34 15.87 -26.67
CA LYS A 382 22.01 15.83 -27.26
C LYS A 382 21.01 14.97 -26.49
N THR A 383 21.50 13.98 -25.76
CA THR A 383 20.64 13.11 -24.96
C THR A 383 21.00 13.25 -23.49
N LEU A 384 20.00 13.54 -22.67
CA LEU A 384 20.10 13.53 -21.22
C LEU A 384 19.52 12.21 -20.69
N ILE A 385 20.32 11.44 -19.94
CA ILE A 385 19.82 10.32 -19.14
C ILE A 385 19.46 10.83 -17.75
N ILE A 386 18.24 10.52 -17.30
CA ILE A 386 17.78 10.71 -15.91
C ILE A 386 17.62 9.33 -15.28
N ARG A 387 18.37 9.01 -14.22
CA ARG A 387 18.42 7.68 -13.60
C ARG A 387 18.10 7.73 -12.11
N PHE A 388 17.26 6.80 -11.66
CA PHE A 388 16.89 6.62 -10.27
C PHE A 388 16.30 5.22 -10.02
N ASP A 389 16.62 4.63 -8.86
CA ASP A 389 16.26 3.24 -8.56
C ASP A 389 15.04 3.14 -7.61
N HIS A 390 14.54 4.26 -7.09
CA HIS A 390 13.32 4.31 -6.30
C HIS A 390 12.61 5.64 -6.47
N PHE A 391 11.28 5.64 -6.42
CA PHE A 391 10.48 6.86 -6.28
C PHE A 391 10.53 7.33 -4.84
N THR A 392 11.18 8.46 -4.57
CA THR A 392 11.34 8.97 -3.21
C THR A 392 11.10 10.48 -3.16
N MET A 393 10.67 10.95 -1.99
CA MET A 393 10.34 12.34 -1.74
C MET A 393 10.52 12.63 -0.26
N ASP A 394 11.26 13.68 0.06
CA ASP A 394 11.35 14.18 1.43
C ASP A 394 10.11 15.03 1.75
N VAL A 395 9.03 14.35 2.14
CA VAL A 395 7.72 14.96 2.42
C VAL A 395 7.85 16.13 3.40
N VAL A 396 8.71 16.00 4.42
CA VAL A 396 8.88 17.02 5.46
C VAL A 396 9.54 18.28 4.87
N LYS A 397 10.64 18.11 4.12
CA LYS A 397 11.32 19.26 3.50
C LYS A 397 10.46 19.95 2.45
N TRP A 398 9.76 19.20 1.60
CA TRP A 398 8.83 19.79 0.63
C TRP A 398 7.70 20.55 1.33
N THR A 399 7.12 19.97 2.37
CA THR A 399 6.08 20.64 3.17
C THR A 399 6.58 21.95 3.78
N GLU A 400 7.76 21.95 4.39
CA GLU A 400 8.37 23.17 4.93
C GLU A 400 8.67 24.21 3.84
N TRP A 401 9.18 23.76 2.69
CA TRP A 401 9.51 24.64 1.58
C TRP A 401 8.29 25.38 1.02
N TYR A 402 7.18 24.69 0.78
CA TYR A 402 5.97 25.37 0.32
C TYR A 402 5.32 26.21 1.41
N LYS A 403 5.40 25.83 2.69
CA LYS A 403 4.99 26.72 3.80
C LYS A 403 5.74 28.04 3.74
N ASN A 404 7.07 27.98 3.56
CA ASN A 404 7.91 29.18 3.42
C ASN A 404 7.58 29.97 2.15
N ARG A 405 7.33 29.29 1.03
CA ARG A 405 6.91 29.92 -0.23
C ARG A 405 5.56 30.64 -0.12
N MET A 406 4.56 30.00 0.47
CA MET A 406 3.25 30.61 0.72
C MET A 406 3.33 31.79 1.70
N ALA A 407 4.28 31.77 2.62
CA ALA A 407 4.59 32.90 3.49
C ALA A 407 5.35 34.04 2.78
N GLY A 408 5.68 33.90 1.49
CA GLY A 408 6.42 34.88 0.70
C GLY A 408 7.92 34.93 1.00
N LEU A 409 8.46 33.94 1.72
CA LEU A 409 9.89 33.84 2.06
C LEU A 409 10.73 33.33 0.88
N ILE A 410 10.09 32.68 -0.10
CA ILE A 410 10.70 32.19 -1.34
C ILE A 410 9.96 32.83 -2.51
N THR A 411 10.64 33.69 -3.27
CA THR A 411 10.01 34.50 -4.32
C THR A 411 10.45 34.15 -5.75
N ALA A 412 11.53 33.37 -5.91
CA ALA A 412 12.04 32.98 -7.22
C ALA A 412 11.04 32.05 -7.94
N THR A 413 10.77 32.34 -9.22
CA THR A 413 9.83 31.58 -10.06
C THR A 413 10.37 31.52 -11.50
N PRO A 414 10.69 30.32 -12.02
CA PRO A 414 10.82 29.05 -11.30
C PRO A 414 11.97 29.11 -10.26
N PRO A 415 11.90 28.42 -9.10
CA PRO A 415 12.98 28.40 -8.11
C PRO A 415 14.28 27.80 -8.67
N ASP A 416 15.43 28.36 -8.31
CA ASP A 416 16.73 27.81 -8.69
C ASP A 416 17.05 26.57 -7.81
N PRO A 417 17.22 25.37 -8.38
CA PRO A 417 17.56 24.16 -7.64
C PRO A 417 19.00 24.15 -7.07
N ASP A 418 19.81 25.18 -7.39
CA ASP A 418 21.12 25.44 -6.79
C ASP A 418 21.07 26.44 -5.61
N ASP A 419 19.89 27.02 -5.29
CA ASP A 419 19.73 27.86 -4.11
C ASP A 419 19.92 27.04 -2.83
N ALA A 420 20.61 27.60 -1.83
CA ALA A 420 20.82 26.95 -0.53
C ALA A 420 19.51 26.66 0.22
N ASN A 421 18.42 27.34 -0.12
CA ASN A 421 17.09 27.15 0.45
C ASN A 421 16.23 26.15 -0.34
N TYR A 422 16.74 25.55 -1.42
CA TYR A 422 16.04 24.49 -2.14
C TYR A 422 15.98 23.22 -1.28
N PRO A 423 14.84 22.49 -1.21
CA PRO A 423 14.64 21.43 -0.22
C PRO A 423 15.45 20.16 -0.52
N VAL A 424 16.01 20.06 -1.73
CA VAL A 424 16.76 18.89 -2.18
C VAL A 424 18.23 19.26 -2.37
N PRO A 425 19.17 18.60 -1.65
CA PRO A 425 20.60 18.86 -1.81
C PRO A 425 21.09 18.74 -3.25
N LYS A 426 22.21 19.41 -3.56
CA LYS A 426 22.82 19.33 -4.90
C LYS A 426 23.43 17.95 -5.18
N ASP A 427 24.08 17.37 -4.17
CA ASP A 427 24.81 16.11 -4.24
C ASP A 427 23.95 14.94 -3.73
N VAL A 428 22.82 14.67 -4.38
CA VAL A 428 21.95 13.56 -3.96
C VAL A 428 22.53 12.23 -4.40
N ASP A 429 22.52 11.25 -3.50
CA ASP A 429 22.92 9.87 -3.76
C ASP A 429 21.95 9.20 -4.76
N LEU A 430 22.49 8.38 -5.67
CA LEU A 430 21.72 7.51 -6.57
C LEU A 430 20.76 6.59 -5.83
N LEU A 431 21.12 6.18 -4.61
CA LEU A 431 20.38 5.18 -3.85
C LEU A 431 19.11 5.75 -3.21
N ASN A 432 19.02 7.07 -3.04
CA ASN A 432 17.84 7.72 -2.46
C ASN A 432 17.65 9.16 -2.95
N PRO A 433 17.52 9.39 -4.28
CA PRO A 433 17.30 10.72 -4.79
C PRO A 433 15.86 11.13 -4.58
N ASP A 434 15.63 12.30 -3.98
CA ASP A 434 14.34 12.97 -4.09
C ASP A 434 14.02 13.14 -5.59
N THR A 435 13.10 12.33 -6.11
CA THR A 435 12.95 12.16 -7.56
C THR A 435 12.29 13.36 -8.20
N ILE A 436 11.43 14.06 -7.47
CA ILE A 436 10.85 15.33 -7.90
C ILE A 436 11.95 16.38 -8.03
N GLY A 437 12.81 16.50 -7.00
CA GLY A 437 13.94 17.42 -7.05
C GLY A 437 14.90 17.13 -8.19
N LEU A 438 15.18 15.85 -8.45
CA LEU A 438 16.00 15.40 -9.56
C LEU A 438 15.42 15.79 -10.93
N PHE A 439 14.14 15.50 -11.17
CA PHE A 439 13.47 15.84 -12.42
C PHE A 439 13.39 17.35 -12.59
N TYR A 440 12.91 18.07 -11.58
CA TYR A 440 12.83 19.52 -11.64
C TYR A 440 14.17 20.16 -11.98
N ARG A 441 15.28 19.69 -11.36
CA ARG A 441 16.64 20.16 -11.67
C ARG A 441 17.03 19.92 -13.12
N ALA A 442 16.73 18.74 -13.68
CA ALA A 442 17.00 18.43 -15.08
C ALA A 442 16.28 19.41 -16.03
N PHE A 443 14.99 19.61 -15.82
CA PHE A 443 14.17 20.50 -16.66
C PHE A 443 14.54 21.98 -16.47
N TYR A 444 14.88 22.40 -15.25
CA TYR A 444 15.38 23.74 -14.97
C TYR A 444 16.68 24.03 -15.74
N TYR A 445 17.66 23.12 -15.71
CA TYR A 445 18.90 23.30 -16.46
C TYR A 445 18.69 23.33 -17.97
N ILE A 446 17.83 22.47 -18.52
CA ILE A 446 17.45 22.52 -19.94
C ILE A 446 16.86 23.88 -20.28
N GLN A 447 15.90 24.36 -19.47
CA GLN A 447 15.25 25.65 -19.70
C GLN A 447 16.24 26.81 -19.66
N ARG A 448 17.05 26.90 -18.59
CA ARG A 448 18.04 27.97 -18.40
C ARG A 448 19.05 27.97 -19.54
N ASP A 449 19.70 26.84 -19.79
CA ASP A 449 20.80 26.75 -20.74
C ASP A 449 20.34 26.97 -22.19
N LYS A 450 19.13 26.52 -22.55
CA LYS A 450 18.53 26.81 -23.87
C LYS A 450 18.17 28.28 -24.04
N LYS A 451 17.60 28.93 -23.02
CA LYS A 451 17.27 30.37 -23.05
C LYS A 451 18.53 31.23 -23.15
N ASP A 452 19.57 30.87 -22.40
CA ASP A 452 20.83 31.63 -22.35
C ASP A 452 21.77 31.31 -23.53
N GLY A 453 21.52 30.21 -24.24
CA GLY A 453 22.39 29.71 -25.32
C GLY A 453 23.76 29.22 -24.83
N SER A 454 23.91 28.98 -23.52
CA SER A 454 25.15 28.61 -22.85
C SER A 454 24.91 27.47 -21.84
N GLY A 455 25.97 26.83 -21.35
CA GLY A 455 25.85 25.66 -20.47
C GLY A 455 25.80 24.32 -21.20
N ASP A 456 25.75 23.25 -20.43
CA ASP A 456 25.92 21.87 -20.91
C ASP A 456 24.62 21.29 -21.47
N TYR A 457 23.45 21.80 -21.03
CA TYR A 457 22.13 21.25 -21.37
C TYR A 457 21.46 21.93 -22.59
N LYS A 458 22.09 22.96 -23.15
CA LYS A 458 21.52 23.76 -24.27
C LYS A 458 21.19 22.92 -25.52
N ASN A 459 21.95 21.85 -25.76
CA ASN A 459 21.82 20.99 -26.94
C ASN A 459 20.90 19.78 -26.72
N VAL A 460 20.30 19.63 -25.54
CA VAL A 460 19.44 18.47 -25.26
C VAL A 460 18.23 18.48 -26.20
N GLU A 461 18.02 17.37 -26.89
CA GLU A 461 16.92 17.09 -27.83
C GLU A 461 16.12 15.87 -27.37
N THR A 462 16.72 14.99 -26.56
CA THR A 462 16.15 13.74 -26.09
C THR A 462 16.40 13.56 -24.59
N ILE A 463 15.41 13.07 -23.86
CA ILE A 463 15.53 12.57 -22.49
C ILE A 463 15.32 11.06 -22.50
N LEU A 464 16.27 10.31 -21.96
CA LEU A 464 16.12 8.89 -21.65
C LEU A 464 15.94 8.74 -20.14
N ILE A 465 14.78 8.25 -19.71
CA ILE A 465 14.49 8.01 -18.31
C ILE A 465 14.80 6.56 -17.99
N ASP A 466 15.83 6.31 -17.17
CA ASP A 466 16.27 4.98 -16.79
C ASP A 466 15.69 4.56 -15.44
N VAL A 467 14.73 3.64 -15.51
CA VAL A 467 14.07 2.98 -14.37
C VAL A 467 14.37 1.47 -14.36
N SER A 468 15.43 1.05 -15.04
CA SER A 468 15.75 -0.37 -15.25
C SER A 468 16.07 -1.14 -13.97
N ASN A 469 16.42 -0.47 -12.88
CA ASN A 469 16.59 -1.06 -11.54
C ASN A 469 15.52 -0.57 -10.54
N ASN A 470 14.45 0.07 -11.01
CA ASN A 470 13.49 0.72 -10.13
C ASN A 470 12.44 -0.25 -9.56
N GLN A 471 12.54 -0.61 -8.29
CA GLN A 471 11.61 -1.56 -7.66
C GLN A 471 10.34 -0.91 -7.09
N GLY A 472 10.12 0.39 -7.34
CA GLY A 472 8.93 1.11 -6.92
C GLY A 472 9.25 2.30 -6.01
N GLY A 473 8.33 2.59 -5.09
CA GLY A 473 8.46 3.70 -4.14
C GLY A 473 7.17 4.51 -4.01
N LEU A 474 7.30 5.81 -3.79
CA LEU A 474 6.20 6.72 -3.53
C LEU A 474 5.37 7.03 -4.79
N LYS A 475 4.10 6.64 -4.76
CA LYS A 475 3.11 6.90 -5.82
C LYS A 475 2.99 8.38 -6.20
N CYS A 476 2.99 9.28 -5.21
CA CYS A 476 2.84 10.72 -5.47
C CYS A 476 3.99 11.29 -6.30
N ALA A 477 5.22 10.81 -6.08
CA ALA A 477 6.36 11.20 -6.91
C ALA A 477 6.22 10.66 -8.34
N LEU A 478 5.73 9.43 -8.51
CA LEU A 478 5.40 8.89 -9.83
C LEU A 478 4.38 9.75 -10.57
N GLN A 479 3.26 10.09 -9.92
CA GLN A 479 2.18 10.87 -10.53
C GLN A 479 2.63 12.27 -10.92
N TRP A 480 3.47 12.92 -10.10
CA TRP A 480 4.10 14.21 -10.45
C TRP A 480 5.02 14.07 -11.66
N LEU A 481 5.89 13.04 -11.68
CA LEU A 481 6.80 12.78 -12.80
C LEU A 481 6.05 12.48 -14.09
N LEU A 482 4.95 11.71 -14.01
CA LEU A 482 4.10 11.41 -15.16
C LEU A 482 3.45 12.69 -15.69
N ALA A 483 2.84 13.50 -14.82
CA ALA A 483 2.31 14.81 -15.19
C ALA A 483 3.36 15.72 -15.85
N MET A 484 4.60 15.69 -15.35
CA MET A 484 5.70 16.49 -15.89
C MET A 484 6.08 16.10 -17.32
N ILE A 485 6.00 14.81 -17.70
CA ILE A 485 6.48 14.34 -19.02
C ILE A 485 5.36 14.05 -20.02
N THR A 486 4.12 13.85 -19.56
CA THR A 486 2.95 13.56 -20.43
C THR A 486 1.89 14.65 -20.39
N GLY A 487 1.96 15.58 -19.42
CA GLY A 487 0.87 16.52 -19.13
C GLY A 487 -0.33 15.87 -18.43
N ASN A 488 -0.24 14.58 -18.08
CA ASN A 488 -1.28 13.80 -17.45
C ASN A 488 -0.70 12.88 -16.35
N GLY A 489 -1.03 13.13 -15.08
CA GLY A 489 -0.57 12.30 -13.97
C GLY A 489 -1.57 11.22 -13.54
N ASP A 490 -2.60 10.97 -14.34
CA ASP A 490 -3.72 10.12 -13.94
C ASP A 490 -3.30 8.66 -13.81
N MET A 491 -3.91 7.96 -12.85
CA MET A 491 -3.75 6.52 -12.65
C MET A 491 -5.12 5.87 -12.55
N TYR A 492 -5.23 4.62 -12.99
CA TYR A 492 -6.50 3.93 -13.14
C TYR A 492 -6.50 2.67 -12.30
N TYR A 493 -7.62 2.40 -11.65
CA TYR A 493 -7.75 1.31 -10.71
C TYR A 493 -9.04 0.53 -10.90
N TYR A 494 -8.97 -0.76 -10.61
CA TYR A 494 -10.13 -1.59 -10.33
C TYR A 494 -9.92 -2.40 -9.07
N ASP A 495 -11.00 -2.59 -8.33
CA ASP A 495 -11.06 -3.50 -7.19
C ASP A 495 -11.36 -4.92 -7.68
N ALA A 496 -10.44 -5.85 -7.45
CA ALA A 496 -10.53 -7.23 -7.93
C ALA A 496 -11.73 -8.02 -7.38
N HIS A 497 -12.32 -7.60 -6.25
CA HIS A 497 -13.43 -8.31 -5.62
C HIS A 497 -14.76 -7.59 -5.78
N SER A 498 -14.77 -6.26 -5.65
CA SER A 498 -15.99 -5.50 -5.88
C SER A 498 -16.21 -5.18 -7.36
N ASN A 499 -15.24 -5.37 -8.27
CA ASN A 499 -15.30 -4.85 -9.64
C ASN A 499 -15.59 -3.34 -9.68
N THR A 500 -15.22 -2.63 -8.62
CA THR A 500 -15.38 -1.18 -8.56
C THR A 500 -14.23 -0.51 -9.27
N ASN A 501 -14.53 0.37 -10.22
CA ASN A 501 -13.53 1.11 -10.98
C ASN A 501 -13.44 2.56 -10.49
N TYR A 502 -12.21 3.07 -10.40
CA TYR A 502 -11.95 4.49 -10.18
C TYR A 502 -10.65 4.90 -10.82
N HIS A 503 -10.57 6.15 -11.30
CA HIS A 503 -9.29 6.74 -11.64
C HIS A 503 -8.97 7.88 -10.68
N GLU A 504 -7.69 8.10 -10.50
CA GLU A 504 -7.10 9.24 -9.80
C GLU A 504 -6.80 10.31 -10.83
N VAL A 505 -7.56 11.41 -10.80
CA VAL A 505 -7.27 12.61 -11.59
C VAL A 505 -6.18 13.40 -10.89
N THR A 506 -5.05 13.59 -11.55
CA THR A 506 -3.87 14.23 -10.98
C THR A 506 -3.63 15.59 -11.62
N THR A 507 -3.41 16.58 -10.77
CA THR A 507 -2.86 17.89 -11.17
C THR A 507 -1.65 18.20 -10.31
N ALA A 508 -0.65 18.86 -10.88
CA ALA A 508 0.65 19.05 -10.24
C ALA A 508 1.17 20.48 -10.45
N ASP A 509 1.85 21.02 -9.45
CA ASP A 509 2.67 22.23 -9.56
C ASP A 509 3.99 21.83 -10.22
N LEU A 510 4.09 22.00 -11.52
CA LEU A 510 5.21 21.56 -12.35
C LEU A 510 6.35 22.58 -12.35
N ASN A 511 6.03 23.86 -12.18
CA ASN A 511 7.00 24.94 -12.12
C ASN A 511 7.46 25.28 -10.68
N LEU A 512 6.91 24.57 -9.69
CA LEU A 512 7.12 24.76 -8.27
C LEU A 512 6.87 26.23 -7.86
N ASP A 513 5.77 26.84 -8.29
CA ASP A 513 5.43 28.22 -7.94
C ASP A 513 4.53 28.39 -6.71
N GLY A 514 4.13 27.28 -6.09
CA GLY A 514 3.24 27.23 -4.94
C GLY A 514 1.77 27.12 -5.30
N LYS A 515 1.44 26.98 -6.60
CA LYS A 515 0.09 26.97 -7.14
C LYS A 515 0.00 25.95 -8.26
N ILE A 516 -1.17 25.31 -8.33
CA ILE A 516 -1.56 24.49 -9.47
C ILE A 516 -2.46 25.36 -10.35
N ASP A 517 -1.93 25.86 -11.45
CA ASP A 517 -2.64 26.75 -12.39
C ASP A 517 -2.21 26.56 -13.86
N GLU A 518 -2.67 27.43 -14.77
CA GLU A 518 -2.37 27.31 -16.20
C GLU A 518 -0.87 27.44 -16.53
N LYS A 519 -0.05 28.03 -15.64
CA LYS A 519 1.39 28.10 -15.86
C LYS A 519 2.08 26.74 -15.77
N ASP A 520 1.49 25.77 -15.07
CA ASP A 520 2.03 24.41 -15.04
C ASP A 520 1.88 23.76 -16.40
N LYS A 521 0.73 23.99 -17.04
CA LYS A 521 0.52 23.60 -18.43
C LYS A 521 1.48 24.32 -19.38
N GLU A 522 1.66 25.63 -19.23
CA GLU A 522 2.66 26.38 -20.02
C GLU A 522 4.08 25.84 -19.81
N TYR A 523 4.42 25.43 -18.58
CA TYR A 523 5.72 24.86 -18.23
C TYR A 523 5.92 23.49 -18.88
N TYR A 524 4.91 22.63 -18.90
CA TYR A 524 4.94 21.38 -19.68
C TYR A 524 5.13 21.67 -21.19
N GLN A 525 4.30 22.56 -21.74
CA GLN A 525 4.31 22.89 -23.17
C GLN A 525 5.65 23.48 -23.64
N LEU A 526 6.36 24.21 -22.78
CA LEU A 526 7.70 24.71 -23.06
C LEU A 526 8.66 23.60 -23.54
N PHE A 527 8.59 22.42 -22.94
CA PHE A 527 9.50 21.31 -23.26
C PHE A 527 9.00 20.46 -24.42
N PHE A 528 7.70 20.16 -24.46
CA PHE A 528 7.15 19.09 -25.32
C PHE A 528 6.31 19.58 -26.50
N ASP A 529 5.83 20.83 -26.50
CA ASP A 529 5.18 21.37 -27.70
C ASP A 529 6.22 21.77 -28.76
N SER A 530 5.86 21.54 -30.01
CA SER A 530 6.72 21.65 -31.20
C SER A 530 7.29 23.04 -31.50
N ASN A 531 6.89 24.07 -30.74
CA ASN A 531 7.21 25.46 -31.02
C ASN A 531 8.29 26.07 -30.11
N GLN A 532 8.80 25.36 -29.09
CA GLN A 532 9.85 25.89 -28.20
C GLN A 532 11.09 25.00 -28.11
N PHE A 533 11.09 23.95 -27.28
CA PHE A 533 12.25 23.08 -27.11
C PHE A 533 12.15 21.74 -27.84
N ASN A 534 10.93 21.22 -28.06
CA ASN A 534 10.66 19.99 -28.80
C ASN A 534 11.49 18.78 -28.30
N ILE A 535 11.51 18.59 -26.99
CA ILE A 535 12.20 17.48 -26.33
C ILE A 535 11.43 16.19 -26.56
N ARG A 536 12.13 15.13 -26.95
CA ARG A 536 11.57 13.77 -27.02
C ARG A 536 11.91 12.99 -25.75
N VAL A 537 11.01 12.11 -25.32
CA VAL A 537 11.22 11.26 -24.15
C VAL A 537 11.17 9.80 -24.56
N ALA A 538 12.02 8.97 -23.96
CA ALA A 538 11.91 7.52 -23.97
C ALA A 538 12.23 6.96 -22.59
N MET A 539 11.81 5.74 -22.29
CA MET A 539 12.13 5.07 -21.02
C MET A 539 12.94 3.80 -21.21
N LEU A 540 13.89 3.54 -20.32
CA LEU A 540 14.61 2.27 -20.24
C LEU A 540 14.10 1.50 -19.02
N CYS A 541 13.52 0.33 -19.23
CA CYS A 541 13.02 -0.55 -18.17
C CYS A 541 13.60 -1.96 -18.26
N SER A 542 13.48 -2.72 -17.18
CA SER A 542 13.84 -4.14 -17.15
C SER A 542 12.91 -4.94 -16.25
N PHE A 543 13.13 -6.24 -16.10
CA PHE A 543 12.38 -7.05 -15.14
C PHE A 543 12.41 -6.53 -13.69
N ALA A 544 13.42 -5.75 -13.27
CA ALA A 544 13.42 -5.14 -11.93
C ALA A 544 12.46 -3.96 -11.79
N SER A 545 12.00 -3.39 -12.92
CA SER A 545 11.04 -2.30 -12.94
C SER A 545 9.70 -2.82 -12.40
N PHE A 546 9.45 -2.68 -11.09
CA PHE A 546 8.30 -3.28 -10.39
C PHE A 546 7.51 -2.23 -9.60
N SER A 547 6.23 -2.46 -9.32
CA SER A 547 5.37 -1.55 -8.56
C SER A 547 5.29 -0.17 -9.24
N CYS A 548 5.62 0.93 -8.57
CA CYS A 548 5.74 2.25 -9.23
C CYS A 548 6.77 2.24 -10.40
N GLY A 549 7.83 1.43 -10.30
CA GLY A 549 8.79 1.22 -11.38
C GLY A 549 8.18 0.51 -12.60
N ASN A 550 7.07 -0.22 -12.42
CA ASN A 550 6.26 -0.77 -13.51
C ASN A 550 5.21 0.24 -14.00
N ALA A 551 4.45 0.83 -13.07
CA ALA A 551 3.35 1.72 -13.41
C ALA A 551 3.82 2.93 -14.24
N PHE A 552 5.00 3.47 -13.95
CA PHE A 552 5.53 4.63 -14.65
C PHE A 552 5.80 4.37 -16.15
N PRO A 553 6.60 3.36 -16.56
CA PRO A 553 6.75 3.03 -17.97
C PRO A 553 5.44 2.57 -18.61
N TYR A 554 4.54 1.92 -17.88
CA TYR A 554 3.25 1.52 -18.43
C TYR A 554 2.39 2.72 -18.85
N TYR A 555 2.13 3.66 -17.92
CA TYR A 555 1.30 4.83 -18.23
C TYR A 555 1.99 5.82 -19.18
N ALA A 556 3.32 5.90 -19.14
CA ALA A 556 4.09 6.66 -20.12
C ALA A 556 3.91 6.09 -21.54
N GLN A 557 3.93 4.76 -21.67
CA GLN A 557 3.68 4.07 -22.94
C GLN A 557 2.26 4.33 -23.47
N GLU A 558 1.23 4.33 -22.60
CA GLU A 558 -0.13 4.71 -23.00
C GLU A 558 -0.22 6.16 -23.52
N CYS A 559 0.69 7.03 -23.07
CA CYS A 559 0.85 8.40 -23.56
C CYS A 559 1.75 8.53 -24.80
N GLY A 560 2.19 7.41 -25.38
CA GLY A 560 3.00 7.37 -26.60
C GLY A 560 4.52 7.55 -26.38
N ILE A 561 5.01 7.44 -25.14
CA ILE A 561 6.44 7.44 -24.85
C ILE A 561 7.02 6.04 -25.11
N PRO A 562 8.00 5.88 -26.02
CA PRO A 562 8.55 4.58 -26.32
C PRO A 562 9.36 4.00 -25.16
N ILE A 563 9.24 2.69 -25.00
CA ILE A 563 9.90 1.89 -23.97
C ILE A 563 11.01 1.04 -24.60
N LEU A 564 12.21 1.13 -24.05
CA LEU A 564 13.38 0.35 -24.41
C LEU A 564 13.69 -0.63 -23.29
N GLY A 565 14.32 -1.76 -23.63
CA GLY A 565 14.86 -2.68 -22.62
C GLY A 565 14.15 -4.03 -22.58
N GLU A 566 13.84 -4.50 -21.39
CA GLU A 566 13.05 -5.72 -21.20
C GLU A 566 11.67 -5.35 -20.67
N ARG A 567 10.72 -6.28 -20.83
CA ARG A 567 9.42 -6.16 -20.16
C ARG A 567 9.60 -5.97 -18.66
N SER A 568 8.82 -5.06 -18.09
CA SER A 568 8.91 -4.74 -16.66
C SER A 568 8.46 -5.91 -15.78
N GLY A 569 8.84 -5.88 -14.51
CA GLY A 569 8.60 -6.97 -13.55
C GLY A 569 7.15 -7.15 -13.12
N GLY A 570 6.28 -6.22 -13.48
CA GLY A 570 4.89 -6.20 -13.05
C GLY A 570 4.68 -5.47 -11.73
N GLY A 571 3.70 -5.92 -10.95
CA GLY A 571 3.25 -5.22 -9.75
C GLY A 571 2.27 -4.12 -10.11
N SER A 572 1.00 -4.41 -9.92
CA SER A 572 -0.12 -3.49 -10.14
C SER A 572 -0.92 -3.24 -8.86
N CYS A 573 -0.75 -4.06 -7.83
CA CYS A 573 -1.53 -3.93 -6.61
C CYS A 573 -1.01 -2.80 -5.73
N VAL A 574 -1.92 -2.17 -4.99
CA VAL A 574 -1.52 -1.39 -3.82
C VAL A 574 -1.07 -2.36 -2.73
N VAL A 575 -0.03 -2.02 -1.98
CA VAL A 575 0.43 -2.83 -0.84
C VAL A 575 -0.58 -2.66 0.29
N GLY A 576 -1.21 -3.76 0.70
CA GLY A 576 -2.00 -3.85 1.90
C GLY A 576 -1.15 -4.31 3.08
N SER A 577 -1.59 -3.98 4.28
CA SER A 577 -1.05 -4.52 5.53
C SER A 577 -2.15 -5.29 6.27
N ALA A 578 -1.78 -6.39 6.90
CA ALA A 578 -2.68 -7.31 7.55
C ALA A 578 -2.09 -7.84 8.83
N VAL A 579 -2.95 -8.44 9.66
CA VAL A 579 -2.54 -9.12 10.88
C VAL A 579 -3.28 -10.44 10.99
N THR A 580 -2.58 -11.47 11.42
CA THR A 580 -3.21 -12.74 11.79
C THR A 580 -3.91 -12.62 13.15
N ALA A 581 -4.73 -13.61 13.52
CA ALA A 581 -5.45 -13.56 14.80
C ALA A 581 -4.53 -13.64 16.03
N ASP A 582 -3.31 -14.17 15.88
CA ASP A 582 -2.25 -14.13 16.89
C ASP A 582 -1.40 -12.86 16.85
N GLY A 583 -1.80 -11.87 16.05
CA GLY A 583 -1.20 -10.54 15.99
C GLY A 583 0.04 -10.46 15.10
N PHE A 584 0.37 -11.50 14.33
CA PHE A 584 1.51 -11.47 13.42
C PHE A 584 1.19 -10.59 12.20
N PRO A 585 1.94 -9.50 11.97
CA PRO A 585 1.70 -8.63 10.83
C PRO A 585 2.29 -9.20 9.54
N PHE A 586 1.65 -8.91 8.43
CA PHE A 586 2.17 -9.21 7.09
C PHE A 586 1.68 -8.17 6.08
N SER A 587 2.42 -8.01 5.00
CA SER A 587 2.02 -7.24 3.82
C SER A 587 1.56 -8.18 2.71
N PHE A 588 0.72 -7.67 1.81
CA PHE A 588 0.18 -8.43 0.69
C PHE A 588 -0.23 -7.49 -0.45
N SER A 589 -0.30 -8.00 -1.68
CA SER A 589 -1.00 -7.31 -2.76
C SER A 589 -2.48 -7.18 -2.44
N CYS A 590 -2.97 -5.96 -2.17
CA CYS A 590 -4.38 -5.75 -1.86
C CYS A 590 -5.25 -5.64 -3.12
N ASN A 591 -6.56 -5.70 -2.94
CA ASN A 591 -7.59 -5.80 -3.97
C ASN A 591 -7.63 -4.65 -4.96
N MET A 592 -7.05 -3.50 -4.61
CA MET A 592 -6.90 -2.38 -5.54
C MET A 592 -5.76 -2.63 -6.51
N ARG A 593 -6.11 -2.91 -7.77
CA ARG A 593 -5.17 -3.12 -8.87
C ARG A 593 -5.13 -1.92 -9.79
N LEU A 594 -3.95 -1.58 -10.25
CA LEU A 594 -3.74 -0.68 -11.37
C LEU A 594 -4.26 -1.34 -12.66
N SER A 595 -4.97 -0.55 -13.45
CA SER A 595 -5.51 -0.92 -14.75
C SER A 595 -4.99 -0.01 -15.86
N ASP A 596 -5.18 -0.44 -17.10
CA ASP A 596 -5.12 0.45 -18.26
C ASP A 596 -6.10 1.64 -18.15
N HIS A 597 -5.92 2.63 -19.02
CA HIS A 597 -6.76 3.84 -19.07
C HIS A 597 -8.25 3.60 -19.33
N ASN A 598 -8.63 2.40 -19.78
CA ASN A 598 -9.99 2.03 -20.10
C ASN A 598 -10.62 1.10 -19.05
N PHE A 599 -9.90 0.78 -17.97
CA PHE A 599 -10.30 -0.13 -16.90
C PHE A 599 -10.56 -1.58 -17.34
N TRP A 600 -9.96 -2.05 -18.43
CA TRP A 600 -10.28 -3.38 -18.96
C TRP A 600 -9.27 -4.45 -18.57
N GLU A 601 -8.01 -4.09 -18.38
CA GLU A 601 -6.96 -5.05 -18.04
C GLU A 601 -6.03 -4.55 -16.95
N SER A 602 -5.60 -5.49 -16.09
CA SER A 602 -4.59 -5.23 -15.07
C SER A 602 -3.21 -4.99 -15.70
N VAL A 603 -2.48 -4.01 -15.19
CA VAL A 603 -1.10 -3.71 -15.61
C VAL A 603 -0.05 -4.61 -14.93
N GLU A 604 -0.50 -5.61 -14.18
CA GLU A 604 0.31 -6.52 -13.39
C GLU A 604 1.37 -7.24 -14.21
N PHE A 605 1.06 -7.48 -15.48
CA PHE A 605 1.94 -8.17 -16.38
C PHE A 605 3.08 -7.32 -16.90
N GLY A 606 3.13 -6.03 -16.58
CA GLY A 606 4.27 -5.20 -16.91
C GLY A 606 4.20 -4.52 -18.27
N ALA A 607 4.83 -3.35 -18.36
CA ALA A 607 5.05 -2.60 -19.59
C ALA A 607 5.92 -3.41 -20.57
N ARG A 608 5.54 -3.42 -21.85
CA ARG A 608 6.27 -4.14 -22.89
C ARG A 608 7.24 -3.19 -23.60
N PRO A 609 8.46 -3.62 -23.92
CA PRO A 609 9.37 -2.77 -24.68
C PRO A 609 8.89 -2.62 -26.12
N ASP A 610 8.95 -1.41 -26.65
CA ASP A 610 8.84 -1.13 -28.07
C ASP A 610 10.13 -1.53 -28.80
N VAL A 611 11.28 -1.36 -28.12
CA VAL A 611 12.61 -1.82 -28.59
C VAL A 611 13.24 -2.74 -27.57
N GLU A 612 13.32 -4.04 -27.88
CA GLU A 612 13.85 -5.05 -26.97
C GLU A 612 15.40 -5.00 -26.88
N ILE A 613 15.92 -4.90 -25.66
CA ILE A 613 17.36 -4.98 -25.36
C ILE A 613 17.58 -6.20 -24.45
N THR A 614 18.19 -7.25 -24.99
CA THR A 614 18.40 -8.52 -24.28
C THR A 614 19.77 -8.64 -23.61
N ASN A 615 20.69 -7.70 -23.89
CA ASN A 615 22.04 -7.68 -23.35
C ASN A 615 22.23 -6.47 -22.43
N TYR A 616 22.34 -6.67 -21.11
CA TYR A 616 22.48 -5.56 -20.16
C TYR A 616 23.76 -4.74 -20.30
N ALA A 617 24.79 -5.25 -20.99
CA ALA A 617 25.94 -4.40 -21.31
C ALA A 617 25.51 -3.20 -22.17
N ASP A 618 24.45 -3.35 -22.97
CA ASP A 618 23.92 -2.30 -23.82
C ASP A 618 23.07 -1.27 -23.06
N PHE A 619 22.56 -1.59 -21.86
CA PHE A 619 21.87 -0.63 -20.98
C PHE A 619 22.82 0.46 -20.49
N TYR A 620 24.11 0.15 -20.40
CA TYR A 620 25.15 1.04 -19.91
C TYR A 620 26.23 1.30 -20.97
N ASN A 621 25.84 1.26 -22.25
CA ASN A 621 26.70 1.59 -23.37
C ASN A 621 26.11 2.75 -24.17
N GLU A 622 26.84 3.88 -24.22
CA GLU A 622 26.40 5.08 -24.92
C GLU A 622 26.07 4.83 -26.40
N ALA A 623 26.93 4.13 -27.14
CA ALA A 623 26.71 3.88 -28.56
C ALA A 623 25.47 3.01 -28.82
N SER A 624 25.25 1.99 -27.97
CA SER A 624 24.06 1.13 -28.05
C SER A 624 22.79 1.92 -27.72
N LEU A 625 22.76 2.69 -26.62
CA LEU A 625 21.60 3.50 -26.25
C LEU A 625 21.23 4.50 -27.35
N ILE A 626 22.21 5.18 -27.94
CA ILE A 626 21.97 6.11 -29.07
C ILE A 626 21.35 5.39 -30.27
N LYS A 627 21.81 4.17 -30.57
CA LYS A 627 21.25 3.36 -31.65
C LYS A 627 19.78 3.02 -31.37
N TYR A 628 19.47 2.53 -30.17
CA TYR A 628 18.11 2.12 -29.82
C TYR A 628 17.14 3.31 -29.73
N LEU A 629 17.59 4.47 -29.26
CA LEU A 629 16.78 5.70 -29.28
C LEU A 629 16.43 6.13 -30.71
N LYS A 630 17.37 5.99 -31.66
CA LYS A 630 17.10 6.29 -33.07
C LYS A 630 16.07 5.33 -33.66
N GLU A 631 16.16 4.05 -33.32
CA GLU A 631 15.19 3.03 -33.72
C GLU A 631 13.79 3.38 -33.18
N ALA A 632 13.67 3.59 -31.87
CA ALA A 632 12.40 3.93 -31.20
C ALA A 632 11.69 5.14 -31.82
N PHE A 633 12.42 6.22 -32.11
CA PHE A 633 11.83 7.43 -32.70
C PHE A 633 11.67 7.39 -34.23
N SER A 634 12.25 6.40 -34.92
CA SER A 634 12.09 6.24 -36.36
C SER A 634 10.79 5.52 -36.73
N GLU A 635 10.32 4.62 -35.87
CA GLU A 635 9.08 3.86 -36.09
C GLU A 635 7.82 4.71 -35.84
N SER A 636 7.91 5.75 -35.00
CA SER A 636 6.80 6.68 -34.71
C SER A 636 6.48 7.67 -35.85
N SER A 637 7.17 7.56 -36.99
CA SER A 637 7.06 8.48 -38.15
C SER A 637 6.21 7.92 -39.30
N ASN A 638 5.67 6.72 -39.17
CA ASN A 638 4.75 6.06 -40.11
C ASN A 638 3.38 5.87 -39.46
#